data_AF-A0ABD3RKU7-F1
#
_entry.id   AF-A0ABD3RKU7-F1
#
_cell.length_a   1.000
_cell.length_b   1.000
_cell.length_c   1.000
_cell.angle_alpha   90.00
_cell.angle_beta   90.00
_cell.angle_gamma   90.00
#
_symmetry.space_group_name_H-M   'P 1'
#
loop_
_entity.id
_entity.type
_entity.pdbx_description
1 polymer ?
#
loop_
_entity_poly.entity_id
_entity_poly.type
_entity_poly.pdbx_seq_one_letter_code
_entity_poly.pdbx_strand_id
1 'polypeptide(L)'
;MKLQASELPIGKPHTRRKTPKIASLIALAILLTIPLYYPTIKDSSKKLEEASQSFDDFSIIPTSHLDPPSNDVVRGENTAVHHPVAVPVKRHEKGRRKRPKQSQTSHHAVMTKTGENKKQGNGDKNNNINNNRVMIRTKVLDEEQCDLFTGEWVPNPEGPYYTNDTCDAIQEHQNCLKFGKPDTGFLKWRWKPDDCELDIFDPDQFLELVRGKSLAFVGDSVARNHMQSLICLLSRVANPVDLSGPLDQNKRYEYSEHDFNISMFWAPYLIKTEKTDPNDDKRPFKLYLDEFDINWTTKIASFDYVIISAGHWFFRPTYFYLNDRLIGCLYCPESNVSHVTSFFSYRRAFRTAFRAINDAVDFNGVTFLRTFAPSHFEGAQWDKGGDCVRTGPFKRNETALVDYSLEMYLIQLEELRIAQKAGRRNGGKFRLFDATKAMLLRPDGHPSKYGHWPVANVTFANDCVHWCLPGPIDSWNDFLQELLKREIGDSGSSASIQLFEHNFDLMIDSIFSEPDRTATVILLPLASILLLVISLNYPLLNYSSLLYKINSTYIPPSNDHAEDIIKSTESQEKCDIFTGEWIPNPDAPYYTNTTCWAIHEHQNCMKYGRPDTEFLKWRWKPNGCELPVFDPYKFLDMVRNKSMAFVGDSVGRNQMQSMICLLSRVEYPIDVFVSPDDRFKRLRYETYNFTLATFWSPFLIRSEERSTDGPSHTGLFNLYLDESDQSWTTQIDDFNFLILNAGHWFTRSSVFYQNHQIVGCRFCQIPNITDFPMTYGYRHAFQTALKSINARENFKGITFLRTFAPSHFENGLWNEGGNCVRRKPFRSNETSLEGMDLDLYRIQVEEFRVAEREGELGKKRFRFLDTTKAMLLRPDGHPSRYGHWPNENVTLYNDCVHWCLPGPIDTWADFLMHMIEMEGQR
;
A
#
# COMPACT_ATOMS: atom_id res chain seq x y z
N MET A 1 29.66 -18.90 46.11
CA MET A 1 29.38 -20.31 46.48
C MET A 1 29.35 -21.15 45.22
N LYS A 2 29.75 -22.41 45.36
CA LYS A 2 30.15 -23.42 44.37
C LYS A 2 29.04 -23.95 43.43
N LEU A 3 29.49 -24.37 42.23
CA LEU A 3 29.02 -25.51 41.38
C LEU A 3 27.66 -25.33 40.67
N GLN A 4 27.39 -25.85 39.46
CA GLN A 4 27.98 -26.96 38.72
C GLN A 4 27.55 -26.94 37.24
N ALA A 5 28.45 -27.35 36.33
CA ALA A 5 28.15 -27.76 34.97
C ALA A 5 27.59 -29.19 34.94
N SER A 6 26.76 -29.53 33.95
CA SER A 6 26.46 -30.93 33.61
C SER A 6 26.25 -31.10 32.10
N GLU A 7 26.83 -32.19 31.61
CA GLU A 7 27.08 -32.55 30.21
C GLU A 7 25.89 -33.26 29.55
N LEU A 8 25.86 -33.19 28.22
CA LEU A 8 25.07 -34.02 27.31
C LEU A 8 25.47 -35.51 27.36
N PRO A 9 24.54 -36.43 27.01
CA PRO A 9 24.91 -37.71 26.42
C PRO A 9 24.44 -37.83 24.95
N ILE A 10 25.39 -38.26 24.11
CA ILE A 10 25.23 -38.67 22.72
C ILE A 10 24.69 -40.11 22.68
N GLY A 11 23.66 -40.36 21.86
CA GLY A 11 23.07 -41.68 21.60
C GLY A 11 22.86 -41.95 20.09
N LYS A 12 23.28 -43.14 19.66
CA LYS A 12 23.51 -43.73 18.31
C LYS A 12 22.29 -43.89 17.35
N PRO A 13 22.52 -44.25 16.05
CA PRO A 13 21.59 -44.02 14.93
C PRO A 13 20.61 -45.17 14.66
N HIS A 14 19.40 -44.84 14.20
CA HIS A 14 18.38 -45.83 13.79
C HIS A 14 18.26 -46.00 12.26
N THR A 15 18.53 -47.24 11.86
CA THR A 15 18.20 -48.01 10.65
C THR A 15 17.04 -47.55 9.74
N ARG A 16 17.34 -47.48 8.44
CA ARG A 16 16.39 -47.39 7.30
C ARG A 16 15.34 -48.51 7.33
N ARG A 17 14.04 -48.17 7.36
CA ARG A 17 12.92 -49.08 7.05
C ARG A 17 12.48 -48.92 5.58
N LYS A 18 12.27 -50.06 4.93
CA LYS A 18 11.80 -50.23 3.54
C LYS A 18 10.33 -49.80 3.39
N THR A 19 10.01 -49.14 2.28
CA THR A 19 8.64 -48.79 1.85
C THR A 19 7.88 -50.03 1.33
N PRO A 20 6.57 -50.18 1.61
CA PRO A 20 5.78 -51.29 1.11
C PRO A 20 5.24 -51.02 -0.32
N LYS A 21 5.25 -52.09 -1.14
CA LYS A 21 4.88 -52.15 -2.58
C LYS A 21 3.39 -51.93 -2.89
N ILE A 22 2.65 -51.20 -2.05
CA ILE A 22 1.19 -50.99 -2.22
C ILE A 22 0.90 -49.76 -3.08
N ALA A 23 1.78 -48.75 -3.09
CA ALA A 23 1.61 -47.54 -3.91
C ALA A 23 1.65 -47.82 -5.42
N SER A 24 2.40 -48.83 -5.86
CA SER A 24 2.54 -49.19 -7.28
C SER A 24 1.31 -49.91 -7.85
N LEU A 25 0.48 -50.54 -7.01
CA LEU A 25 -0.74 -51.23 -7.43
C LEU A 25 -1.93 -50.26 -7.58
N ILE A 26 -1.97 -49.21 -6.76
CA ILE A 26 -3.01 -48.16 -6.84
C ILE A 26 -2.77 -47.28 -8.08
N ALA A 27 -1.51 -46.97 -8.40
CA ALA A 27 -1.16 -46.25 -9.63
C ALA A 27 -1.51 -47.03 -10.91
N LEU A 28 -1.41 -48.37 -10.90
CA LEU A 28 -1.72 -49.21 -12.05
C LEU A 28 -3.25 -49.32 -12.31
N ALA A 29 -4.07 -49.26 -11.25
CA ALA A 29 -5.54 -49.28 -11.38
C ALA A 29 -6.11 -47.96 -11.91
N ILE A 30 -5.49 -46.83 -11.57
CA ILE A 30 -5.88 -45.50 -12.06
C ILE A 30 -5.49 -45.31 -13.53
N LEU A 31 -4.38 -45.92 -13.98
CA LEU A 31 -3.92 -45.87 -15.37
C LEU A 31 -4.72 -46.78 -16.33
N LEU A 32 -5.48 -47.75 -15.81
CA LEU A 32 -6.28 -48.70 -16.62
C LEU A 32 -7.73 -48.24 -16.88
N THR A 33 -8.16 -47.09 -16.36
CA THR A 33 -9.55 -46.61 -16.47
C THR A 33 -9.76 -45.41 -17.40
N ILE A 34 -8.72 -44.93 -18.08
CA ILE A 34 -8.85 -43.84 -19.07
C ILE A 34 -8.29 -44.30 -20.42
N PRO A 35 -9.04 -45.15 -21.14
CA PRO A 35 -9.24 -44.88 -22.56
C PRO A 35 -10.62 -45.33 -23.05
N LEU A 36 -11.65 -44.49 -22.92
CA LEU A 36 -12.86 -44.55 -23.75
C LEU A 36 -13.41 -43.14 -23.90
N TYR A 37 -12.78 -42.29 -24.71
CA TYR A 37 -13.40 -41.17 -25.46
C TYR A 37 -12.29 -40.42 -26.22
N TYR A 38 -11.74 -41.07 -27.25
CA TYR A 38 -11.16 -40.40 -28.41
C TYR A 38 -11.49 -41.24 -29.64
N PRO A 39 -11.80 -40.58 -30.76
CA PRO A 39 -11.07 -40.97 -31.95
C PRO A 39 -10.49 -39.76 -32.70
N THR A 40 -9.35 -40.02 -33.34
CA THR A 40 -8.51 -39.18 -34.22
C THR A 40 -7.59 -38.21 -33.46
N ILE A 41 -6.25 -38.28 -33.54
CA ILE A 41 -5.37 -38.35 -34.71
C ILE A 41 -4.16 -39.27 -34.42
N LYS A 42 -3.88 -40.18 -35.37
CA LYS A 42 -2.74 -41.10 -35.40
C LYS A 42 -1.89 -40.71 -36.60
N ASP A 43 -0.96 -39.77 -36.47
CA ASP A 43 0.15 -39.59 -37.44
C ASP A 43 1.34 -38.73 -36.97
N SER A 44 1.95 -39.03 -35.80
CA SER A 44 3.22 -38.36 -35.41
C SER A 44 4.21 -39.21 -34.60
N SER A 45 3.89 -40.47 -34.30
CA SER A 45 4.76 -41.35 -33.50
C SER A 45 5.94 -41.97 -34.27
N LYS A 46 6.36 -41.40 -35.40
CA LYS A 46 7.43 -41.94 -36.24
C LYS A 46 8.66 -41.02 -36.38
N LYS A 47 8.72 -39.93 -35.61
CA LYS A 47 9.85 -38.98 -35.63
C LYS A 47 10.61 -38.85 -34.30
N LEU A 48 10.26 -39.61 -33.25
CA LEU A 48 10.91 -39.50 -31.94
C LEU A 48 11.91 -40.62 -31.60
N GLU A 49 12.04 -41.66 -32.44
CA GLU A 49 13.00 -42.76 -32.19
C GLU A 49 14.39 -42.54 -32.83
N GLU A 50 14.60 -41.47 -33.60
CA GLU A 50 15.90 -41.17 -34.24
C GLU A 50 16.76 -40.16 -33.46
N ALA A 51 16.29 -39.62 -32.33
CA ALA A 51 16.99 -38.55 -31.60
C ALA A 51 17.65 -38.97 -30.27
N SER A 52 17.58 -40.25 -29.86
CA SER A 52 18.11 -40.71 -28.56
C SER A 52 19.40 -41.53 -28.63
N GLN A 53 20.14 -41.49 -29.73
CA GLN A 53 21.45 -42.13 -29.88
C GLN A 53 22.53 -41.12 -30.28
N SER A 54 22.87 -40.25 -29.33
CA SER A 54 24.06 -39.41 -29.35
C SER A 54 24.15 -38.78 -27.96
N PHE A 55 25.35 -38.65 -27.39
CA PHE A 55 25.65 -38.20 -26.02
C PHE A 55 25.78 -39.29 -24.95
N ASP A 56 26.68 -40.25 -25.22
CA ASP A 56 27.64 -40.71 -24.23
C ASP A 56 29.03 -40.42 -24.83
N ASP A 57 29.71 -39.35 -24.41
CA ASP A 57 31.15 -39.36 -24.11
C ASP A 57 31.68 -37.96 -23.67
N PHE A 58 32.75 -37.99 -22.86
CA PHE A 58 33.67 -36.91 -22.45
C PHE A 58 33.47 -36.17 -21.10
N SER A 59 34.20 -36.72 -20.12
CA SER A 59 34.79 -36.09 -18.94
C SER A 59 35.99 -35.17 -19.27
N ILE A 60 36.13 -34.00 -18.60
CA ILE A 60 37.39 -33.22 -18.58
C ILE A 60 37.71 -32.63 -17.17
N ILE A 61 38.79 -33.16 -16.61
CA ILE A 61 39.93 -32.66 -15.79
C ILE A 61 39.90 -31.20 -15.24
N PRO A 62 40.31 -30.98 -13.95
CA PRO A 62 40.50 -29.66 -13.35
C PRO A 62 41.94 -29.11 -13.51
N THR A 63 42.09 -27.81 -13.76
CA THR A 63 43.38 -27.10 -13.71
C THR A 63 43.39 -26.00 -12.65
N SER A 64 44.60 -25.85 -12.10
CA SER A 64 45.03 -25.28 -10.84
C SER A 64 45.54 -23.83 -10.92
N HIS A 65 45.55 -23.19 -9.74
CA HIS A 65 46.52 -22.21 -9.19
C HIS A 65 46.99 -21.00 -10.03
N LEU A 66 46.91 -19.81 -9.42
CA LEU A 66 48.00 -18.82 -9.35
C LEU A 66 47.76 -17.85 -8.17
N ASP A 67 48.69 -17.86 -7.21
CA ASP A 67 48.81 -16.91 -6.08
C ASP A 67 49.41 -15.56 -6.51
N PRO A 68 49.24 -14.47 -5.73
CA PRO A 68 49.71 -13.12 -6.04
C PRO A 68 51.11 -12.82 -5.45
N PRO A 69 51.84 -11.80 -5.96
CA PRO A 69 53.02 -11.29 -5.30
C PRO A 69 52.72 -10.16 -4.31
N SER A 70 53.52 -10.19 -3.25
CA SER A 70 53.55 -9.32 -2.08
C SER A 70 54.60 -8.20 -2.16
N ASN A 71 54.42 -7.21 -1.27
CA ASN A 71 55.43 -6.40 -0.55
C ASN A 71 56.02 -5.12 -1.18
N ASP A 72 55.80 -3.98 -0.50
CA ASP A 72 56.78 -3.19 0.31
C ASP A 72 56.31 -1.72 0.44
N VAL A 73 55.84 -1.25 1.61
CA VAL A 73 56.58 -0.64 2.74
C VAL A 73 57.51 0.52 2.36
N VAL A 74 57.11 1.77 2.65
CA VAL A 74 57.99 2.83 3.20
C VAL A 74 57.17 3.76 4.14
N ARG A 75 57.86 4.17 5.20
CA ARG A 75 57.45 4.84 6.44
C ARG A 75 58.00 6.29 6.48
N GLY A 76 57.34 7.20 7.20
CA GLY A 76 57.89 8.49 7.69
C GLY A 76 56.78 9.47 8.06
N GLU A 77 56.34 9.57 9.32
CA GLU A 77 56.88 10.36 10.46
C GLU A 77 56.63 11.89 10.43
N ASN A 78 55.72 12.29 11.33
CA ASN A 78 55.77 13.34 12.37
C ASN A 78 55.80 14.85 12.09
N THR A 79 54.98 15.51 12.95
CA THR A 79 55.02 16.85 13.57
C THR A 79 53.98 17.86 13.03
N ALA A 80 53.36 18.79 13.77
CA ALA A 80 52.96 19.01 15.17
C ALA A 80 52.46 20.47 15.27
N VAL A 81 51.30 20.70 15.92
CA VAL A 81 50.94 21.89 16.75
C VAL A 81 50.80 23.29 16.11
N HIS A 82 49.58 23.88 16.20
CA HIS A 82 49.32 25.16 16.92
C HIS A 82 47.83 25.59 16.92
N HIS A 83 47.28 25.80 18.12
CA HIS A 83 46.24 26.80 18.46
C HIS A 83 46.95 27.89 19.30
N PRO A 84 46.48 29.18 19.34
CA PRO A 84 45.42 29.57 20.31
C PRO A 84 44.56 30.84 20.03
N VAL A 85 43.37 30.85 20.65
CA VAL A 85 42.74 31.93 21.48
C VAL A 85 42.12 33.20 20.84
N ALA A 86 41.14 33.74 21.58
CA ALA A 86 39.96 34.53 21.22
C ALA A 86 39.83 35.90 21.95
N VAL A 87 38.67 36.58 21.72
CA VAL A 87 37.95 37.62 22.54
C VAL A 87 38.30 39.10 22.21
N PRO A 88 37.44 40.17 22.39
CA PRO A 88 36.03 40.31 22.87
C PRO A 88 35.01 41.22 22.08
N VAL A 89 33.73 40.92 22.33
CA VAL A 89 32.53 41.75 22.70
C VAL A 89 32.58 43.31 22.72
N LYS A 90 31.51 43.96 22.20
CA LYS A 90 30.75 45.05 22.89
C LYS A 90 29.31 45.28 22.35
N ARG A 91 28.37 45.36 23.30
CA ARG A 91 26.95 45.77 23.21
C ARG A 91 26.80 47.29 23.09
N HIS A 92 25.69 47.77 22.51
CA HIS A 92 24.88 48.86 23.09
C HIS A 92 23.41 48.80 22.59
N GLU A 93 22.53 49.47 23.33
CA GLU A 93 21.12 49.19 23.58
C GLU A 93 20.29 50.48 23.45
N LYS A 94 18.95 50.34 23.30
CA LYS A 94 17.84 51.34 23.49
C LYS A 94 17.51 52.23 22.27
N GLY A 95 16.24 52.54 21.95
CA GLY A 95 15.01 52.47 22.73
C GLY A 95 13.71 52.74 21.93
N ARG A 96 12.64 52.99 22.67
CA ARG A 96 11.21 52.68 22.41
C ARG A 96 10.35 53.95 22.54
N ARG A 97 9.29 54.14 21.72
CA ARG A 97 7.94 54.77 22.01
C ARG A 97 7.21 55.17 20.71
N LYS A 98 6.03 54.59 20.38
CA LYS A 98 4.61 54.94 20.72
C LYS A 98 3.95 56.03 19.83
N ARG A 99 3.03 55.60 18.93
CA ARG A 99 1.61 56.01 18.56
C ARG A 99 1.14 57.50 18.70
N PRO A 100 -0.04 57.96 18.17
CA PRO A 100 -1.07 57.36 17.25
C PRO A 100 -1.72 58.35 16.22
N LYS A 101 -2.68 57.91 15.37
CA LYS A 101 -4.05 58.50 15.12
C LYS A 101 -4.76 57.96 13.83
N GLN A 102 -5.97 57.39 13.99
CA GLN A 102 -7.31 57.85 13.50
C GLN A 102 -7.52 57.75 11.97
N SER A 103 -8.29 56.79 11.45
CA SER A 103 -9.76 56.70 11.32
C SER A 103 -10.42 57.87 10.57
N GLN A 104 -10.97 57.60 9.38
CA GLN A 104 -12.26 58.15 8.97
C GLN A 104 -12.91 57.31 7.87
N THR A 105 -14.21 57.12 8.07
CA THR A 105 -15.25 56.42 7.31
C THR A 105 -15.74 57.22 6.10
N SER A 106 -16.29 56.56 5.07
CA SER A 106 -17.55 57.00 4.44
C SER A 106 -18.25 55.90 3.64
N HIS A 107 -19.58 55.99 3.67
CA HIS A 107 -20.61 55.11 3.14
C HIS A 107 -20.87 55.27 1.62
N HIS A 108 -21.41 54.22 0.98
CA HIS A 108 -22.60 54.26 0.09
C HIS A 108 -22.99 52.80 -0.25
N ALA A 109 -24.07 52.25 0.30
CA ALA A 109 -25.49 52.38 -0.06
C ALA A 109 -25.92 51.49 -1.26
N VAL A 110 -26.86 50.60 -0.94
CA VAL A 110 -27.53 49.57 -1.74
C VAL A 110 -28.43 50.18 -2.82
N MET A 111 -28.50 49.54 -4.00
CA MET A 111 -29.73 49.54 -4.79
C MET A 111 -29.91 48.21 -5.55
N THR A 112 -31.00 47.53 -5.20
CA THR A 112 -31.63 46.42 -5.90
C THR A 112 -32.19 46.86 -7.25
N LYS A 113 -32.11 46.01 -8.28
CA LYS A 113 -33.12 45.96 -9.34
C LYS A 113 -33.26 44.54 -9.90
N THR A 114 -34.50 44.09 -9.81
CA THR A 114 -35.14 42.89 -10.33
C THR A 114 -35.23 42.90 -11.86
N GLY A 115 -35.28 41.71 -12.44
CA GLY A 115 -35.53 41.50 -13.87
C GLY A 115 -35.62 40.02 -14.23
N GLU A 116 -36.75 39.39 -13.90
CA GLU A 116 -37.18 38.10 -14.47
C GLU A 116 -37.64 38.28 -15.93
N ASN A 117 -37.28 37.35 -16.83
CA ASN A 117 -38.26 36.52 -17.55
C ASN A 117 -37.63 35.51 -18.53
N LYS A 118 -37.94 34.23 -18.25
CA LYS A 118 -38.44 33.16 -19.13
C LYS A 118 -37.65 32.73 -20.38
N LYS A 119 -37.25 31.46 -20.38
CA LYS A 119 -37.83 30.42 -21.29
C LYS A 119 -37.70 29.02 -20.68
N GLN A 120 -38.68 28.20 -21.04
CA GLN A 120 -39.15 26.98 -20.38
C GLN A 120 -39.18 25.83 -21.41
N GLY A 121 -38.85 24.61 -20.94
CA GLY A 121 -39.20 23.30 -21.55
C GLY A 121 -38.35 22.87 -22.75
N ASN A 122 -38.08 21.60 -23.03
CA ASN A 122 -38.44 20.31 -22.42
C ASN A 122 -37.48 19.31 -23.14
N GLY A 123 -36.64 18.55 -22.47
CA GLY A 123 -36.94 17.18 -22.07
C GLY A 123 -36.14 16.21 -22.94
N ASP A 124 -35.30 15.36 -22.34
CA ASP A 124 -34.95 14.10 -22.98
C ASP A 124 -34.69 12.98 -21.98
N LYS A 125 -35.00 11.78 -22.47
CA LYS A 125 -35.40 10.60 -21.72
C LYS A 125 -34.24 9.89 -21.05
N ASN A 126 -34.57 9.30 -19.90
CA ASN A 126 -33.91 8.14 -19.32
C ASN A 126 -33.47 7.14 -20.39
N ASN A 127 -32.20 6.74 -20.35
CA ASN A 127 -31.82 5.36 -20.65
C ASN A 127 -30.76 4.92 -19.63
N ASN A 128 -31.22 4.05 -18.73
CA ASN A 128 -30.42 3.28 -17.79
C ASN A 128 -29.32 2.52 -18.52
N ILE A 129 -28.07 2.73 -18.13
CA ILE A 129 -26.98 1.79 -18.36
C ILE A 129 -26.41 1.42 -17.00
N ASN A 130 -26.58 0.15 -16.67
CA ASN A 130 -26.24 -0.49 -15.40
C ASN A 130 -24.75 -0.30 -15.04
N ASN A 131 -24.52 0.45 -13.96
CA ASN A 131 -23.23 0.52 -13.26
C ASN A 131 -23.09 -0.69 -12.33
N ASN A 132 -22.41 -1.74 -12.77
CA ASN A 132 -21.92 -2.79 -11.86
C ASN A 132 -20.66 -2.26 -11.13
N ARG A 133 -20.88 -1.56 -10.02
CA ARG A 133 -19.86 -1.29 -8.98
C ARG A 133 -19.85 -2.48 -8.02
N VAL A 134 -18.69 -3.10 -7.80
CA VAL A 134 -18.54 -4.15 -6.77
C VAL A 134 -17.75 -3.58 -5.59
N MET A 135 -18.33 -3.77 -4.41
CA MET A 135 -17.87 -3.36 -3.09
C MET A 135 -16.60 -4.14 -2.67
N ILE A 136 -15.68 -3.46 -1.98
CA ILE A 136 -14.57 -4.12 -1.27
C ILE A 136 -15.18 -4.78 -0.03
N ARG A 137 -15.54 -6.07 -0.15
CA ARG A 137 -16.05 -6.86 0.97
C ARG A 137 -14.90 -7.21 1.91
N THR A 138 -14.97 -6.74 3.15
CA THR A 138 -14.03 -7.05 4.21
C THR A 138 -14.14 -8.54 4.55
N LYS A 139 -13.31 -9.41 3.96
CA LYS A 139 -13.25 -10.85 4.31
C LYS A 139 -12.55 -11.03 5.67
N VAL A 140 -13.19 -10.52 6.71
CA VAL A 140 -12.94 -10.84 8.14
C VAL A 140 -14.23 -11.35 8.81
N LEU A 141 -15.36 -11.32 8.10
CA LEU A 141 -16.63 -11.88 8.54
C LEU A 141 -16.87 -13.20 7.81
N ASP A 142 -17.30 -14.22 8.54
CA ASP A 142 -17.90 -15.42 7.97
C ASP A 142 -18.93 -15.02 6.91
N GLU A 143 -18.99 -15.77 5.80
CA GLU A 143 -19.70 -15.40 4.57
C GLU A 143 -21.23 -15.17 4.75
N GLU A 144 -21.75 -15.36 5.96
CA GLU A 144 -23.15 -15.20 6.39
C GLU A 144 -23.46 -13.92 7.21
N GLN A 145 -22.48 -13.12 7.67
CA GLN A 145 -22.75 -11.91 8.49
C GLN A 145 -22.62 -10.57 7.73
N CYS A 146 -23.50 -9.61 8.02
CA CYS A 146 -23.47 -8.26 7.44
C CYS A 146 -22.21 -7.47 7.83
N ASP A 147 -21.58 -6.79 6.85
CA ASP A 147 -20.53 -5.80 7.07
C ASP A 147 -21.12 -4.48 7.58
N LEU A 148 -20.85 -4.16 8.86
CA LEU A 148 -21.36 -2.95 9.53
C LEU A 148 -20.66 -1.67 9.08
N PHE A 149 -19.47 -1.77 8.53
CA PHE A 149 -18.52 -0.66 8.41
C PHE A 149 -18.40 -0.11 7.00
N THR A 150 -19.00 -0.79 6.03
CA THR A 150 -19.15 -0.33 4.64
C THR A 150 -20.58 0.15 4.42
N GLY A 151 -20.75 1.42 4.04
CA GLY A 151 -22.05 2.08 4.07
C GLY A 151 -21.98 3.57 3.75
N GLU A 152 -23.10 4.26 3.93
CA GLU A 152 -23.21 5.72 3.72
C GLU A 152 -23.92 6.41 4.86
N TRP A 153 -23.68 7.72 4.98
CA TRP A 153 -24.47 8.59 5.84
C TRP A 153 -25.77 8.95 5.15
N VAL A 154 -26.88 8.68 5.84
CA VAL A 154 -28.23 9.02 5.37
C VAL A 154 -28.90 10.01 6.33
N PRO A 155 -29.82 10.86 5.83
CA PRO A 155 -30.54 11.80 6.68
C PRO A 155 -31.29 11.08 7.81
N ASN A 156 -31.17 11.62 9.01
CA ASN A 156 -31.87 11.19 10.20
C ASN A 156 -32.49 12.41 10.92
N PRO A 157 -33.74 12.77 10.58
CA PRO A 157 -34.40 13.92 11.18
C PRO A 157 -34.60 13.82 12.70
N GLU A 158 -34.63 12.59 13.24
CA GLU A 158 -34.96 12.29 14.65
C GLU A 158 -33.81 12.58 15.62
N GLY A 159 -32.55 12.52 15.17
CA GLY A 159 -31.40 12.93 15.98
C GLY A 159 -31.34 14.45 16.22
N PRO A 160 -30.53 14.97 17.16
CA PRO A 160 -29.75 14.23 18.13
C PRO A 160 -30.64 13.71 19.28
N TYR A 161 -30.13 12.73 20.02
CA TYR A 161 -30.90 12.07 21.09
C TYR A 161 -30.68 12.65 22.49
N TYR A 162 -29.76 13.61 22.59
CA TYR A 162 -29.44 14.38 23.79
C TYR A 162 -28.94 15.77 23.38
N THR A 163 -28.84 16.70 24.32
CA THR A 163 -28.27 18.03 24.11
C THR A 163 -27.19 18.32 25.14
N ASN A 164 -26.55 19.48 25.01
CA ASN A 164 -25.60 19.98 26.00
C ASN A 164 -26.22 20.28 27.38
N ASP A 165 -27.55 20.33 27.48
CA ASP A 165 -28.27 20.56 28.74
C ASP A 165 -28.69 19.25 29.42
N THR A 166 -28.67 18.13 28.69
CA THR A 166 -29.11 16.81 29.18
C THR A 166 -27.96 15.84 29.45
N CYS A 167 -26.72 16.25 29.21
CA CYS A 167 -25.53 15.44 29.49
C CYS A 167 -24.37 16.28 30.05
N ASP A 168 -24.02 16.01 31.30
CA ASP A 168 -22.92 16.70 32.00
C ASP A 168 -21.53 16.11 31.67
N ALA A 169 -21.47 14.99 30.95
CA ALA A 169 -20.20 14.34 30.59
C ALA A 169 -19.44 15.07 29.46
N ILE A 170 -20.08 16.01 28.77
CA ILE A 170 -19.50 16.71 27.62
C ILE A 170 -18.42 17.70 28.08
N GLN A 171 -17.19 17.55 27.57
CA GLN A 171 -16.14 18.52 27.82
C GLN A 171 -16.33 19.78 26.98
N GLU A 172 -15.94 20.94 27.51
CA GLU A 172 -16.13 22.26 26.86
C GLU A 172 -15.69 22.25 25.39
N HIS A 173 -14.49 21.76 25.07
CA HIS A 173 -13.96 21.75 23.71
C HIS A 173 -14.75 20.89 22.71
N GLN A 174 -15.65 20.02 23.18
CA GLN A 174 -16.55 19.19 22.36
C GLN A 174 -17.99 19.74 22.36
N ASN A 175 -18.28 20.76 23.18
CA ASN A 175 -19.63 21.30 23.39
C ASN A 175 -19.98 22.37 22.34
N CYS A 176 -20.11 21.93 21.10
CA CYS A 176 -20.35 22.81 19.95
C CYS A 176 -21.65 23.61 20.05
N LEU A 177 -22.68 23.06 20.71
CA LEU A 177 -23.94 23.74 20.96
C LEU A 177 -23.77 24.91 21.92
N LYS A 178 -23.07 24.71 23.05
CA LYS A 178 -22.78 25.77 24.03
C LYS A 178 -22.01 26.95 23.44
N PHE A 179 -21.04 26.66 22.56
CA PHE A 179 -20.22 27.69 21.91
C PHE A 179 -20.82 28.22 20.60
N GLY A 180 -22.04 27.83 20.27
CA GLY A 180 -22.83 28.45 19.21
C GLY A 180 -22.37 28.09 17.80
N LYS A 181 -22.01 26.83 17.54
CA LYS A 181 -21.80 26.31 16.18
C LYS A 181 -23.10 26.54 15.37
N PRO A 182 -23.06 27.36 14.30
CA PRO A 182 -24.27 27.85 13.66
C PRO A 182 -24.96 26.79 12.78
N ASP A 183 -24.19 25.87 12.20
CA ASP A 183 -24.72 24.77 11.43
C ASP A 183 -25.09 23.60 12.34
N THR A 184 -26.36 23.21 12.33
CA THR A 184 -26.88 22.06 13.11
C THR A 184 -27.20 20.85 12.24
N GLY A 185 -27.02 20.97 10.92
CA GLY A 185 -27.29 19.91 9.96
C GLY A 185 -26.46 18.65 10.18
N PHE A 186 -25.24 18.79 10.72
CA PHE A 186 -24.36 17.65 11.05
C PHE A 186 -24.97 16.68 12.08
N LEU A 187 -25.94 17.13 12.89
CA LEU A 187 -26.64 16.30 13.89
C LEU A 187 -27.70 15.38 13.28
N LYS A 188 -28.08 15.61 12.02
CA LYS A 188 -29.23 14.98 11.36
C LYS A 188 -28.81 13.86 10.41
N TRP A 189 -27.84 13.04 10.80
CA TRP A 189 -27.29 11.97 9.98
C TRP A 189 -27.17 10.68 10.80
N ARG A 190 -27.45 9.53 10.19
CA ARG A 190 -27.13 8.20 10.72
C ARG A 190 -26.32 7.40 9.71
N TRP A 191 -25.50 6.49 10.19
CA TRP A 191 -24.81 5.54 9.33
C TRP A 191 -25.75 4.42 8.90
N LYS A 192 -25.73 4.08 7.61
CA LYS A 192 -26.46 2.95 7.03
C LYS A 192 -25.47 2.03 6.30
N PRO A 193 -25.24 0.80 6.80
CA PRO A 193 -24.48 -0.21 6.07
C PRO A 193 -25.13 -0.55 4.72
N ASP A 194 -24.33 -1.08 3.80
CA ASP A 194 -24.81 -1.44 2.46
C ASP A 194 -25.75 -2.63 2.45
N ASP A 195 -25.39 -3.67 3.21
CA ASP A 195 -26.00 -4.99 3.11
C ASP A 195 -27.04 -5.27 4.22
N CYS A 196 -27.19 -4.35 5.18
CA CYS A 196 -28.16 -4.48 6.26
C CYS A 196 -28.56 -3.14 6.87
N GLU A 197 -29.59 -3.18 7.72
CA GLU A 197 -29.91 -2.08 8.60
C GLU A 197 -29.10 -2.19 9.90
N LEU A 198 -28.60 -1.03 10.34
CA LEU A 198 -28.01 -0.86 11.67
C LEU A 198 -29.01 -0.13 12.54
N ASP A 199 -29.42 -0.75 13.63
CA ASP A 199 -30.33 -0.11 14.59
C ASP A 199 -29.67 1.11 15.22
N ILE A 200 -30.48 2.14 15.46
CA ILE A 200 -30.05 3.29 16.27
C ILE A 200 -29.81 2.78 17.69
N PHE A 201 -28.78 3.31 18.34
CA PHE A 201 -28.46 3.01 19.71
C PHE A 201 -29.67 3.15 20.64
N ASP A 202 -29.98 2.06 21.33
CA ASP A 202 -31.05 1.96 22.33
C ASP A 202 -30.41 1.80 23.71
N PRO A 203 -30.54 2.82 24.59
CA PRO A 203 -29.83 2.82 25.88
C PRO A 203 -30.37 1.76 26.85
N ASP A 204 -31.66 1.44 26.83
CA ASP A 204 -32.23 0.40 27.69
C ASP A 204 -31.72 -0.98 27.25
N GLN A 205 -31.77 -1.26 25.94
CA GLN A 205 -31.22 -2.51 25.40
C GLN A 205 -29.72 -2.63 25.67
N PHE A 206 -28.97 -1.55 25.51
CA PHE A 206 -27.53 -1.57 25.79
C PHE A 206 -27.26 -1.92 27.24
N LEU A 207 -27.92 -1.25 28.20
CA LEU A 207 -27.74 -1.49 29.63
C LEU A 207 -28.13 -2.92 30.04
N GLU A 208 -29.15 -3.50 29.41
CA GLU A 208 -29.46 -4.92 29.60
C GLU A 208 -28.39 -5.85 28.99
N LEU A 209 -27.86 -5.53 27.81
CA LEU A 209 -26.78 -6.31 27.18
C LEU A 209 -25.50 -6.33 28.02
N VAL A 210 -25.23 -5.26 28.77
CA VAL A 210 -24.03 -5.12 29.63
C VAL A 210 -24.34 -5.26 31.12
N ARG A 211 -25.51 -5.78 31.49
CA ARG A 211 -25.89 -5.98 32.89
C ARG A 211 -24.93 -6.96 33.58
N GLY A 212 -24.38 -6.57 34.72
CA GLY A 212 -23.37 -7.36 35.44
C GLY A 212 -22.03 -7.48 34.71
N LYS A 213 -21.74 -6.54 33.80
CA LYS A 213 -20.52 -6.53 32.97
C LYS A 213 -19.68 -5.27 33.21
N SER A 214 -18.51 -5.27 32.60
CA SER A 214 -17.54 -4.20 32.73
C SER A 214 -16.88 -3.87 31.38
N LEU A 215 -16.78 -2.57 31.07
CA LEU A 215 -16.25 -2.04 29.81
C LEU A 215 -15.11 -1.05 30.07
N ALA A 216 -13.95 -1.28 29.48
CA ALA A 216 -12.81 -0.37 29.52
C ALA A 216 -12.57 0.30 28.17
N PHE A 217 -12.41 1.61 28.17
CA PHE A 217 -11.81 2.38 27.08
C PHE A 217 -10.33 2.60 27.38
N VAL A 218 -9.43 2.19 26.49
CA VAL A 218 -7.99 2.37 26.63
C VAL A 218 -7.49 3.21 25.45
N GLY A 219 -6.95 4.40 25.72
CA GLY A 219 -6.51 5.25 24.61
C GLY A 219 -6.27 6.71 24.91
N ASP A 220 -6.36 7.49 23.82
CA ASP A 220 -6.17 8.94 23.81
C ASP A 220 -7.47 9.72 24.05
N SER A 221 -7.46 11.02 23.75
CA SER A 221 -8.61 11.92 23.93
C SER A 221 -9.79 11.58 23.03
N VAL A 222 -9.57 10.93 21.88
CA VAL A 222 -10.65 10.48 21.00
C VAL A 222 -11.29 9.19 21.55
N ALA A 223 -10.55 8.36 22.29
CA ALA A 223 -11.14 7.25 23.05
C ALA A 223 -12.05 7.76 24.18
N ARG A 224 -11.62 8.79 24.91
CA ARG A 224 -12.47 9.46 25.91
C ARG A 224 -13.72 10.12 25.27
N ASN A 225 -13.56 10.76 24.12
CA ASN A 225 -14.68 11.37 23.38
C ASN A 225 -15.78 10.34 23.06
N HIS A 226 -15.41 9.10 22.74
CA HIS A 226 -16.34 7.99 22.52
C HIS A 226 -17.04 7.57 23.82
N MET A 227 -16.29 7.37 24.91
CA MET A 227 -16.89 7.04 26.21
C MET A 227 -17.90 8.11 26.65
N GLN A 228 -17.58 9.40 26.45
CA GLN A 228 -18.48 10.50 26.79
C GLN A 228 -19.77 10.48 25.95
N SER A 229 -19.66 10.20 24.65
CA SER A 229 -20.83 9.99 23.78
C SER A 229 -21.73 8.86 24.31
N LEU A 230 -21.14 7.71 24.69
CA LEU A 230 -21.88 6.60 25.28
C LEU A 230 -22.61 7.01 26.57
N ILE A 231 -21.92 7.67 27.49
CA ILE A 231 -22.52 8.16 28.75
C ILE A 231 -23.68 9.12 28.46
N CYS A 232 -23.55 10.01 27.48
CA CYS A 232 -24.62 10.93 27.10
C CYS A 232 -25.83 10.25 26.46
N LEU A 233 -25.63 9.18 25.70
CA LEU A 233 -26.75 8.40 25.18
C LEU A 233 -27.46 7.64 26.30
N LEU A 234 -26.71 7.11 27.27
CA LEU A 234 -27.24 6.41 28.43
C LEU A 234 -27.98 7.33 29.41
N SER A 235 -27.56 8.59 29.55
CA SER A 235 -28.21 9.58 30.45
C SER A 235 -29.69 9.81 30.17
N ARG A 236 -30.18 9.39 29.00
CA ARG A 236 -31.60 9.37 28.63
C ARG A 236 -32.45 8.47 29.52
N VAL A 237 -31.86 7.41 30.07
CA VAL A 237 -32.56 6.40 30.88
C VAL A 237 -31.90 6.15 32.23
N ALA A 238 -30.58 6.30 32.34
CA ALA A 238 -29.84 6.12 33.59
C ALA A 238 -28.61 7.03 33.64
N ASN A 239 -28.32 7.60 34.82
CA ASN A 239 -27.12 8.39 35.04
C ASN A 239 -26.10 7.61 35.88
N PRO A 240 -24.82 7.60 35.50
CA PRO A 240 -23.81 6.92 36.30
C PRO A 240 -23.36 7.76 37.50
N VAL A 241 -22.78 7.08 38.49
CA VAL A 241 -22.01 7.71 39.56
C VAL A 241 -20.53 7.76 39.16
N ASP A 242 -19.91 8.95 39.18
CA ASP A 242 -18.45 9.08 38.99
C ASP A 242 -17.72 8.67 40.28
N LEU A 243 -16.93 7.60 40.19
CA LEU A 243 -16.12 7.06 41.28
C LEU A 243 -14.66 7.54 41.25
N SER A 244 -14.33 8.47 40.35
CA SER A 244 -12.97 9.02 40.18
C SER A 244 -12.78 10.36 40.89
N GLY A 245 -11.52 10.71 41.15
CA GLY A 245 -11.18 12.03 41.65
C GLY A 245 -11.44 13.13 40.60
N PRO A 246 -11.63 14.40 41.03
CA PRO A 246 -11.85 15.52 40.11
C PRO A 246 -10.71 15.72 39.10
N LEU A 247 -9.49 15.34 39.47
CA LEU A 247 -8.26 15.52 38.67
C LEU A 247 -7.79 14.21 37.99
N ASP A 248 -8.50 13.10 38.20
CA ASP A 248 -8.09 11.82 37.63
C ASP A 248 -8.29 11.80 36.12
N GLN A 249 -7.23 11.51 35.38
CA GLN A 249 -7.30 11.27 33.93
C GLN A 249 -7.97 9.93 33.62
N ASN A 250 -7.86 8.98 34.55
CA ASN A 250 -8.57 7.71 34.50
C ASN A 250 -9.94 7.88 35.14
N LYS A 251 -11.00 7.80 34.35
CA LYS A 251 -12.38 7.98 34.81
C LYS A 251 -13.03 6.63 35.06
N ARG A 252 -13.89 6.55 36.08
CA ARG A 252 -14.62 5.33 36.44
C ARG A 252 -16.03 5.70 36.79
N TYR A 253 -16.98 5.06 36.12
CA TYR A 253 -18.40 5.31 36.27
C TYR A 253 -19.12 4.00 36.54
N GLU A 254 -20.09 4.05 37.43
CA GLU A 254 -20.92 2.90 37.82
C GLU A 254 -22.39 3.21 37.58
N TYR A 255 -23.08 2.29 36.89
CA TYR A 255 -24.53 2.26 36.77
C TYR A 255 -25.07 1.21 37.75
N SER A 256 -25.29 1.61 39.01
CA SER A 256 -25.56 0.68 40.11
C SER A 256 -26.80 -0.21 39.89
N GLU A 257 -27.86 0.30 39.26
CA GLU A 257 -29.07 -0.47 38.96
C GLU A 257 -28.85 -1.57 37.91
N HIS A 258 -27.77 -1.48 37.15
CA HIS A 258 -27.40 -2.39 36.08
C HIS A 258 -26.18 -3.25 36.41
N ASP A 259 -25.55 -3.03 37.56
CA ASP A 259 -24.26 -3.64 37.92
C ASP A 259 -23.25 -3.53 36.76
N PHE A 260 -23.25 -2.36 36.10
CA PHE A 260 -22.44 -2.09 34.92
C PHE A 260 -21.38 -1.04 35.24
N ASN A 261 -20.12 -1.40 34.99
CA ASN A 261 -18.97 -0.52 35.22
C ASN A 261 -18.32 -0.11 33.90
N ILE A 262 -18.09 1.19 33.71
CA ILE A 262 -17.37 1.73 32.55
C ILE A 262 -16.18 2.56 33.01
N SER A 263 -15.02 2.30 32.44
CA SER A 263 -13.77 2.97 32.82
C SER A 263 -13.00 3.50 31.62
N MET A 264 -12.40 4.68 31.76
CA MET A 264 -11.41 5.23 30.84
C MET A 264 -10.02 5.09 31.44
N PHE A 265 -9.12 4.45 30.69
CA PHE A 265 -7.69 4.46 30.95
C PHE A 265 -6.99 5.39 29.97
N TRP A 266 -6.44 6.47 30.50
CA TRP A 266 -5.64 7.42 29.74
C TRP A 266 -4.29 6.80 29.37
N ALA A 267 -4.18 6.36 28.13
CA ALA A 267 -3.00 5.72 27.57
C ALA A 267 -2.83 6.19 26.12
N PRO A 268 -2.46 7.46 25.87
CA PRO A 268 -2.47 8.05 24.53
C PRO A 268 -1.51 7.38 23.54
N TYR A 269 -0.50 6.67 24.04
CA TYR A 269 0.42 5.86 23.25
C TYR A 269 0.29 4.36 23.53
N LEU A 270 -0.65 3.92 24.37
CA LEU A 270 -0.92 2.52 24.79
C LEU A 270 0.20 1.81 25.57
N ILE A 271 1.46 2.21 25.42
CA ILE A 271 2.65 1.64 26.06
C ILE A 271 3.18 2.54 27.18
N LYS A 272 4.17 2.03 27.95
CA LYS A 272 4.78 2.80 29.04
C LYS A 272 5.33 4.12 28.49
N THR A 273 4.92 5.22 29.12
CA THR A 273 5.36 6.56 28.75
C THR A 273 5.78 7.37 29.96
N GLU A 274 6.78 8.22 29.76
CA GLU A 274 7.24 9.18 30.77
C GLU A 274 7.29 10.58 30.16
N LYS A 275 6.86 11.59 30.92
CA LYS A 275 7.08 12.97 30.53
C LYS A 275 8.56 13.31 30.70
N THR A 276 9.19 13.96 29.72
CA THR A 276 10.57 14.46 29.92
C THR A 276 10.63 15.63 30.91
N ASP A 277 9.53 16.37 31.05
CA ASP A 277 9.36 17.44 32.02
C ASP A 277 7.97 17.32 32.66
N PRO A 278 7.87 17.12 34.00
CA PRO A 278 6.58 16.98 34.68
C PRO A 278 5.65 18.20 34.52
N ASN A 279 6.21 19.38 34.24
CA ASN A 279 5.49 20.65 34.21
C ASN A 279 5.25 21.19 32.78
N ASP A 280 5.68 20.48 31.74
CA ASP A 280 5.57 20.94 30.34
C ASP A 280 4.93 19.87 29.44
N ASP A 281 3.62 20.01 29.18
CA ASP A 281 2.85 19.15 28.27
C ASP A 281 3.19 19.35 26.78
N LYS A 282 4.11 20.28 26.46
CA LYS A 282 4.57 20.58 25.11
C LYS A 282 5.96 20.01 24.81
N ARG A 283 6.67 19.47 25.81
CA ARG A 283 7.99 18.84 25.66
C ARG A 283 7.89 17.34 25.36
N PRO A 284 8.97 16.69 24.89
CA PRO A 284 8.87 15.36 24.33
C PRO A 284 8.44 14.30 25.35
N PHE A 285 7.79 13.24 24.88
CA PHE A 285 7.54 12.06 25.70
C PHE A 285 8.68 11.07 25.53
N LYS A 286 8.95 10.25 26.55
CA LYS A 286 9.72 9.01 26.38
C LYS A 286 8.73 7.87 26.20
N LEU A 287 8.85 7.14 25.11
CA LEU A 287 8.07 5.93 24.83
C LEU A 287 8.98 4.72 24.92
N TYR A 288 8.63 3.79 25.81
CA TYR A 288 9.34 2.54 25.99
C TYR A 288 8.64 1.47 25.15
N LEU A 289 9.12 1.28 23.92
CA LEU A 289 8.41 0.57 22.85
C LEU A 289 8.19 -0.92 23.10
N ASP A 290 8.90 -1.51 24.05
CA ASP A 290 8.84 -2.91 24.47
C ASP A 290 8.22 -3.11 25.86
N GLU A 291 7.85 -2.04 26.55
CA GLU A 291 7.30 -2.07 27.91
C GLU A 291 5.79 -1.79 27.94
N PHE A 292 5.11 -2.53 28.81
CA PHE A 292 3.68 -2.39 29.04
C PHE A 292 3.37 -1.18 29.93
N ASP A 293 2.31 -0.44 29.63
CA ASP A 293 1.80 0.57 30.57
C ASP A 293 0.99 -0.13 31.67
N ILE A 294 1.60 -0.29 32.83
CA ILE A 294 1.01 -0.95 33.99
C ILE A 294 -0.29 -0.29 34.47
N ASN A 295 -0.56 0.97 34.11
CA ASN A 295 -1.75 1.68 34.58
C ASN A 295 -3.07 1.04 34.11
N TRP A 296 -3.04 0.42 32.94
CA TRP A 296 -4.19 -0.26 32.35
C TRP A 296 -3.97 -1.77 32.19
N THR A 297 -2.77 -2.21 31.80
CA THR A 297 -2.51 -3.64 31.51
C THR A 297 -2.67 -4.55 32.73
N THR A 298 -2.40 -4.04 33.94
CA THR A 298 -2.60 -4.82 35.19
C THR A 298 -4.06 -4.90 35.62
N LYS A 299 -4.95 -4.10 35.00
CA LYS A 299 -6.36 -3.99 35.39
C LYS A 299 -7.31 -4.59 34.39
N ILE A 300 -6.88 -4.86 33.15
CA ILE A 300 -7.79 -5.38 32.10
C ILE A 300 -8.47 -6.69 32.48
N ALA A 301 -7.85 -7.52 33.34
CA ALA A 301 -8.43 -8.77 33.81
C ALA A 301 -9.77 -8.59 34.55
N SER A 302 -10.05 -7.40 35.10
CA SER A 302 -11.34 -7.09 35.73
C SER A 302 -12.41 -6.60 34.75
N PHE A 303 -12.16 -6.65 33.43
CA PHE A 303 -13.07 -6.16 32.40
C PHE A 303 -13.56 -7.27 31.47
N ASP A 304 -14.87 -7.28 31.18
CA ASP A 304 -15.45 -8.18 30.18
C ASP A 304 -15.16 -7.70 28.75
N TYR A 305 -15.12 -6.38 28.55
CA TYR A 305 -14.91 -5.76 27.25
C TYR A 305 -13.84 -4.67 27.33
N VAL A 306 -12.95 -4.63 26.34
CA VAL A 306 -11.90 -3.60 26.23
C VAL A 306 -11.96 -2.99 24.83
N ILE A 307 -12.22 -1.68 24.73
CA ILE A 307 -12.09 -0.91 23.49
C ILE A 307 -10.75 -0.19 23.52
N ILE A 308 -9.83 -0.61 22.66
CA ILE A 308 -8.49 -0.02 22.54
C ILE A 308 -8.38 0.82 21.28
N SER A 309 -7.85 2.04 21.42
CA SER A 309 -7.62 2.94 20.29
C SER A 309 -6.66 4.08 20.61
N ALA A 310 -5.81 4.45 19.65
CA ALA A 310 -4.89 5.57 19.75
C ALA A 310 -4.42 6.01 18.35
N GLY A 311 -4.01 7.27 18.19
CA GLY A 311 -3.50 7.75 16.90
C GLY A 311 -2.83 9.11 16.94
N HIS A 312 -3.59 10.15 17.24
CA HIS A 312 -3.18 11.55 17.01
C HIS A 312 -1.97 11.98 17.84
N TRP A 313 -1.70 11.31 18.97
CA TRP A 313 -0.55 11.61 19.81
C TRP A 313 0.79 11.19 19.20
N PHE A 314 0.80 10.20 18.29
CA PHE A 314 2.02 9.69 17.66
C PHE A 314 2.70 10.68 16.71
N PHE A 315 2.08 11.84 16.44
CA PHE A 315 2.68 12.93 15.68
C PHE A 315 3.40 13.97 16.56
N ARG A 316 3.46 13.78 17.88
CA ARG A 316 4.13 14.70 18.80
C ARG A 316 5.63 14.41 18.89
N PRO A 317 6.47 15.43 19.20
CA PRO A 317 7.87 15.22 19.49
C PRO A 317 8.05 14.17 20.60
N THR A 318 8.89 13.16 20.35
CA THR A 318 8.97 11.96 21.19
C THR A 318 10.35 11.31 21.12
N TYR A 319 10.86 10.76 22.22
CA TYR A 319 12.04 9.90 22.26
C TYR A 319 11.62 8.44 22.41
N PHE A 320 12.27 7.56 21.66
CA PHE A 320 11.95 6.13 21.61
C PHE A 320 13.02 5.32 22.32
N TYR A 321 12.59 4.52 23.29
CA TYR A 321 13.43 3.63 24.07
C TYR A 321 13.06 2.17 23.75
N LEU A 322 14.07 1.32 23.71
CA LEU A 322 13.93 -0.12 23.57
C LEU A 322 14.96 -0.78 24.49
N ASN A 323 14.53 -1.66 25.40
CA ASN A 323 15.35 -2.21 26.49
C ASN A 323 16.10 -1.10 27.26
N ASP A 324 15.37 -0.07 27.69
CA ASP A 324 15.90 1.13 28.38
C ASP A 324 16.98 1.93 27.61
N ARG A 325 17.22 1.62 26.33
CA ARG A 325 18.17 2.34 25.48
C ARG A 325 17.47 3.27 24.51
N LEU A 326 17.93 4.52 24.42
CA LEU A 326 17.49 5.47 23.41
C LEU A 326 17.87 4.96 22.01
N ILE A 327 16.88 4.68 21.17
CA ILE A 327 17.07 4.19 19.79
C ILE A 327 16.76 5.24 18.73
N GLY A 328 16.08 6.33 19.10
CA GLY A 328 15.78 7.42 18.17
C GLY A 328 14.75 8.39 18.73
N CYS A 329 14.29 9.30 17.88
CA CYS A 329 13.31 10.31 18.23
C CYS A 329 12.39 10.68 17.06
N LEU A 330 11.29 11.36 17.35
CA LEU A 330 10.46 12.08 16.40
C LEU A 330 10.54 13.56 16.75
N TYR A 331 10.85 14.41 15.76
CA TYR A 331 10.98 15.87 15.91
C TYR A 331 11.89 16.36 17.05
N CYS A 332 12.96 15.63 17.38
CA CYS A 332 13.92 16.12 18.37
C CYS A 332 14.93 17.10 17.75
N PRO A 333 15.47 18.04 18.53
CA PRO A 333 16.45 19.02 18.04
C PRO A 333 17.88 18.48 17.96
N GLU A 334 18.20 17.37 18.64
CA GLU A 334 19.56 16.86 18.75
C GLU A 334 20.03 16.15 17.48
N SER A 335 21.11 16.64 16.86
CA SER A 335 21.66 16.06 15.63
C SER A 335 22.33 14.70 15.82
N ASN A 336 22.61 14.28 17.06
CA ASN A 336 23.24 13.00 17.39
C ASN A 336 22.22 11.89 17.70
N VAL A 337 20.91 12.17 17.67
CA VAL A 337 19.84 11.19 17.86
C VAL A 337 19.17 10.93 16.52
N SER A 338 19.03 9.65 16.14
CA SER A 338 18.44 9.28 14.86
C SER A 338 16.95 9.58 14.84
N HIS A 339 16.48 10.28 13.81
CA HIS A 339 15.05 10.51 13.60
C HIS A 339 14.38 9.26 13.05
N VAL A 340 13.24 8.90 13.63
CA VAL A 340 12.41 7.75 13.26
C VAL A 340 10.97 8.22 13.06
N THR A 341 10.25 7.59 12.14
CA THR A 341 8.89 8.01 11.76
C THR A 341 7.88 7.71 12.86
N SER A 342 6.76 8.46 12.86
CA SER A 342 5.61 8.17 13.74
C SER A 342 5.03 6.77 13.50
N PHE A 343 5.07 6.27 12.26
CA PHE A 343 4.59 4.93 11.90
C PHE A 343 5.38 3.79 12.58
N PHE A 344 6.69 3.96 12.73
CA PHE A 344 7.53 2.98 13.43
C PHE A 344 7.09 2.80 14.89
N SER A 345 6.95 3.91 15.62
CA SER A 345 6.53 3.88 17.02
C SER A 345 5.07 3.47 17.16
N TYR A 346 4.20 3.87 16.23
CA TYR A 346 2.80 3.46 16.17
C TYR A 346 2.64 1.95 16.06
N ARG A 347 3.31 1.33 15.10
CA ARG A 347 3.32 -0.13 14.92
C ARG A 347 3.82 -0.86 16.16
N ARG A 348 4.94 -0.41 16.72
CA ARG A 348 5.54 -1.00 17.93
C ARG A 348 4.61 -0.89 19.13
N ALA A 349 3.97 0.25 19.31
CA ALA A 349 3.04 0.47 20.41
C ALA A 349 1.84 -0.47 20.35
N PHE A 350 1.18 -0.60 19.19
CA PHE A 350 0.07 -1.55 19.02
C PHE A 350 0.52 -3.00 19.21
N ARG A 351 1.68 -3.38 18.65
CA ARG A 351 2.25 -4.72 18.85
C ARG A 351 2.46 -5.04 20.33
N THR A 352 3.06 -4.12 21.08
CA THR A 352 3.35 -4.28 22.50
C THR A 352 2.08 -4.28 23.34
N ALA A 353 1.12 -3.40 23.05
CA ALA A 353 -0.18 -3.36 23.73
C ALA A 353 -0.99 -4.65 23.51
N PHE A 354 -1.06 -5.15 22.28
CA PHE A 354 -1.75 -6.41 21.98
C PHE A 354 -1.05 -7.64 22.56
N ARG A 355 0.29 -7.63 22.61
CA ARG A 355 1.04 -8.65 23.35
C ARG A 355 0.67 -8.62 24.83
N ALA A 356 0.59 -7.44 25.44
CA ALA A 356 0.19 -7.32 26.85
C ALA A 356 -1.18 -7.93 27.14
N ILE A 357 -2.14 -7.77 26.23
CA ILE A 357 -3.48 -8.36 26.34
C ILE A 357 -3.43 -9.89 26.16
N ASN A 358 -2.70 -10.39 25.16
CA ASN A 358 -2.55 -11.83 24.92
C ASN A 358 -1.79 -12.56 26.03
N ASP A 359 -0.86 -11.88 26.70
CA ASP A 359 -0.05 -12.42 27.79
C ASP A 359 -0.73 -12.27 29.16
N ALA A 360 -1.88 -11.59 29.24
CA ALA A 360 -2.63 -11.41 30.49
C ALA A 360 -3.34 -12.70 30.88
N VAL A 361 -2.74 -13.46 31.80
CA VAL A 361 -3.18 -14.79 32.25
C VAL A 361 -4.64 -14.84 32.68
N ASP A 362 -5.15 -13.78 33.31
CA ASP A 362 -6.50 -13.74 33.89
C ASP A 362 -7.52 -13.00 33.03
N PHE A 363 -7.15 -12.54 31.82
CA PHE A 363 -8.06 -11.80 30.95
C PHE A 363 -8.81 -12.74 30.00
N ASN A 364 -10.11 -12.93 30.27
CA ASN A 364 -11.02 -13.73 29.43
C ASN A 364 -12.01 -12.89 28.61
N GLY A 365 -11.86 -11.55 28.67
CA GLY A 365 -12.73 -10.61 27.99
C GLY A 365 -12.48 -10.49 26.49
N VAL A 366 -13.26 -9.63 25.84
CA VAL A 366 -13.18 -9.36 24.40
C VAL A 366 -12.56 -7.99 24.16
N THR A 367 -11.50 -7.97 23.37
CA THR A 367 -10.85 -6.72 22.96
C THR A 367 -11.31 -6.28 21.58
N PHE A 368 -11.91 -5.09 21.50
CA PHE A 368 -12.24 -4.40 20.26
C PHE A 368 -11.14 -3.39 19.92
N LEU A 369 -10.53 -3.52 18.74
CA LEU A 369 -9.72 -2.45 18.17
C LEU A 369 -10.65 -1.47 17.44
N ARG A 370 -10.85 -0.28 17.99
CA ARG A 370 -11.48 0.82 17.24
C ARG A 370 -10.43 1.47 16.34
N THR A 371 -10.65 1.42 15.04
CA THR A 371 -9.72 1.95 14.03
C THR A 371 -9.56 3.48 14.10
N PHE A 372 -8.49 3.97 13.48
CA PHE A 372 -8.07 5.37 13.51
C PHE A 372 -9.15 6.30 12.98
N ALA A 373 -9.52 7.32 13.75
CA ALA A 373 -10.46 8.36 13.33
C ALA A 373 -9.68 9.52 12.69
N PRO A 374 -9.82 9.78 11.37
CA PRO A 374 -9.09 10.84 10.70
C PRO A 374 -9.46 12.24 11.21
N SER A 375 -8.51 13.17 11.11
CA SER A 375 -8.75 14.60 11.28
C SER A 375 -8.99 15.27 9.94
N HIS A 376 -9.81 16.32 9.89
CA HIS A 376 -10.16 17.00 8.63
C HIS A 376 -9.70 18.45 8.61
N PHE A 377 -8.48 18.72 8.17
CA PHE A 377 -7.98 20.10 8.00
C PHE A 377 -8.06 20.54 6.53
N GLU A 378 -8.67 21.70 6.31
CA GLU A 378 -8.77 22.36 5.01
C GLU A 378 -8.00 23.69 5.02
N GLY A 379 -7.55 24.12 3.83
CA GLY A 379 -6.83 25.38 3.60
C GLY A 379 -5.37 25.38 4.05
N ALA A 380 -5.05 24.78 5.20
CA ALA A 380 -3.69 24.62 5.71
C ALA A 380 -3.59 23.43 6.70
N GLN A 381 -2.37 23.13 7.14
CA GLN A 381 -2.14 22.16 8.23
C GLN A 381 -2.60 22.73 9.58
N TRP A 382 -2.78 21.84 10.57
CA TRP A 382 -3.22 22.18 11.92
C TRP A 382 -2.39 23.27 12.61
N ASP A 383 -1.08 23.34 12.32
CA ASP A 383 -0.12 24.31 12.87
C ASP A 383 0.01 25.59 12.05
N LYS A 384 -0.64 25.66 10.88
CA LYS A 384 -0.55 26.76 9.90
C LYS A 384 -1.90 27.43 9.64
N GLY A 385 -2.86 27.27 10.54
CA GLY A 385 -4.17 27.91 10.46
C GLY A 385 -5.21 27.12 9.66
N GLY A 386 -5.03 25.80 9.52
CA GLY A 386 -6.05 24.92 8.95
C GLY A 386 -7.34 24.90 9.78
N ASP A 387 -8.46 24.57 9.13
CA ASP A 387 -9.79 24.53 9.77
C ASP A 387 -10.69 23.46 9.11
N CYS A 388 -11.80 23.11 9.78
CA CYS A 388 -12.79 22.10 9.38
C CYS A 388 -14.15 22.79 9.22
N VAL A 389 -14.28 23.62 8.19
CA VAL A 389 -15.44 24.52 8.03
C VAL A 389 -16.63 23.91 7.29
N ARG A 390 -16.53 22.64 6.88
CA ARG A 390 -17.63 21.97 6.19
C ARG A 390 -18.84 21.82 7.12
N THR A 391 -20.03 21.86 6.54
CA THR A 391 -21.31 21.81 7.27
C THR A 391 -22.16 20.59 6.90
N GLY A 392 -21.64 19.72 6.02
CA GLY A 392 -22.26 18.45 5.67
C GLY A 392 -21.23 17.36 5.35
N PRO A 393 -21.65 16.09 5.39
CA PRO A 393 -20.77 14.95 5.17
C PRO A 393 -20.26 14.90 3.73
N PHE A 394 -19.15 14.20 3.52
CA PHE A 394 -18.76 13.76 2.19
C PHE A 394 -19.64 12.60 1.73
N LYS A 395 -19.92 12.56 0.43
CA LYS A 395 -20.34 11.32 -0.23
C LYS A 395 -19.14 10.38 -0.39
N ARG A 396 -19.39 9.08 -0.55
CA ARG A 396 -18.32 8.07 -0.68
C ARG A 396 -17.32 8.32 -1.80
N ASN A 397 -17.70 9.09 -2.82
CA ASN A 397 -16.85 9.41 -3.97
C ASN A 397 -16.21 10.80 -3.90
N GLU A 398 -16.44 11.56 -2.82
CA GLU A 398 -15.92 12.92 -2.67
C GLU A 398 -14.61 12.95 -1.87
N THR A 399 -14.26 11.86 -1.19
CA THR A 399 -13.02 11.73 -0.41
C THR A 399 -12.55 10.29 -0.39
N ALA A 400 -11.25 10.10 -0.16
CA ALA A 400 -10.62 8.79 -0.01
C ALA A 400 -9.67 8.80 1.19
N LEU A 401 -9.47 7.63 1.80
CA LEU A 401 -8.51 7.48 2.89
C LEU A 401 -7.10 7.50 2.30
N VAL A 402 -6.35 8.57 2.55
CA VAL A 402 -5.01 8.80 1.96
C VAL A 402 -3.97 9.17 3.02
N ASP A 403 -2.71 9.32 2.58
CA ASP A 403 -1.57 9.79 3.36
C ASP A 403 -1.37 9.04 4.70
N TYR A 404 -1.04 9.78 5.76
CA TYR A 404 -0.79 9.22 7.09
C TYR A 404 -2.02 8.51 7.67
N SER A 405 -3.24 8.90 7.28
CA SER A 405 -4.46 8.28 7.79
C SER A 405 -4.62 6.86 7.25
N LEU A 406 -4.26 6.63 5.99
CA LEU A 406 -4.24 5.30 5.39
C LEU A 406 -3.15 4.42 6.03
N GLU A 407 -1.94 4.95 6.20
CA GLU A 407 -0.83 4.19 6.78
C GLU A 407 -1.13 3.76 8.23
N MET A 408 -1.64 4.66 9.07
CA MET A 408 -2.06 4.33 10.44
C MET A 408 -3.16 3.25 10.46
N TYR A 409 -4.15 3.38 9.58
CA TYR A 409 -5.23 2.40 9.45
C TYR A 409 -4.71 1.01 9.05
N LEU A 410 -3.81 0.93 8.06
CA LEU A 410 -3.23 -0.33 7.62
C LEU A 410 -2.37 -0.99 8.71
N ILE A 411 -1.57 -0.20 9.44
CA ILE A 411 -0.77 -0.70 10.58
C ILE A 411 -1.70 -1.32 11.65
N GLN A 412 -2.80 -0.66 11.98
CA GLN A 412 -3.77 -1.16 12.94
C GLN A 412 -4.37 -2.51 12.52
N LEU A 413 -4.79 -2.64 11.26
CA LEU A 413 -5.33 -3.90 10.73
C LEU A 413 -4.30 -5.01 10.74
N GLU A 414 -3.04 -4.71 10.39
CA GLU A 414 -1.97 -5.70 10.37
C GLU A 414 -1.62 -6.20 11.77
N GLU A 415 -1.41 -5.29 12.73
CA GLU A 415 -1.09 -5.67 14.11
C GLU A 415 -2.27 -6.39 14.79
N LEU A 416 -3.53 -6.05 14.44
CA LEU A 416 -4.71 -6.79 14.91
C LEU A 416 -4.70 -8.24 14.43
N ARG A 417 -4.39 -8.47 13.15
CA ARG A 417 -4.31 -9.84 12.59
C ARG A 417 -3.23 -10.67 13.26
N ILE A 418 -2.08 -10.05 13.56
CA ILE A 418 -0.99 -10.70 14.31
C ILE A 418 -1.48 -11.06 15.72
N ALA A 419 -2.14 -10.13 16.40
CA ALA A 419 -2.68 -10.35 17.74
C ALA A 419 -3.74 -11.46 17.78
N GLN A 420 -4.66 -11.48 16.81
CA GLN A 420 -5.66 -12.53 16.65
C GLN A 420 -5.00 -13.91 16.47
N LYS A 421 -3.99 -14.00 15.59
CA LYS A 421 -3.29 -15.27 15.34
C LYS A 421 -2.54 -15.77 16.58
N ALA A 422 -1.92 -14.86 17.33
CA ALA A 422 -1.23 -15.21 18.58
C ALA A 422 -2.23 -15.63 19.68
N GLY A 423 -3.33 -14.87 19.84
CA GLY A 423 -4.35 -15.09 20.85
C GLY A 423 -5.14 -16.39 20.67
N ARG A 424 -5.33 -16.86 19.42
CA ARG A 424 -6.00 -18.15 19.14
C ARG A 424 -5.43 -19.33 19.92
N ARG A 425 -4.13 -19.34 20.23
CA ARG A 425 -3.49 -20.43 20.98
C ARG A 425 -3.80 -20.40 22.49
N ASN A 426 -4.12 -19.22 23.00
CA ASN A 426 -4.29 -18.96 24.44
C ASN A 426 -5.71 -18.50 24.78
N GLY A 427 -6.66 -18.59 23.85
CA GLY A 427 -8.06 -18.16 24.05
C GLY A 427 -8.34 -16.65 23.91
N GLY A 428 -7.34 -15.84 23.53
CA GLY A 428 -7.47 -14.39 23.39
C GLY A 428 -8.46 -13.98 22.29
N LYS A 429 -9.42 -13.10 22.63
CA LYS A 429 -10.47 -12.65 21.72
C LYS A 429 -10.26 -11.20 21.27
N PHE A 430 -9.90 -11.04 20.00
CA PHE A 430 -9.78 -9.74 19.35
C PHE A 430 -10.83 -9.56 18.23
N ARG A 431 -11.50 -8.41 18.22
CA ARG A 431 -12.51 -8.03 17.24
C ARG A 431 -12.14 -6.69 16.60
N LEU A 432 -12.47 -6.56 15.31
CA LEU A 432 -12.33 -5.31 14.59
C LEU A 432 -13.57 -4.45 14.83
N PHE A 433 -13.35 -3.19 15.20
CA PHE A 433 -14.34 -2.13 15.19
C PHE A 433 -13.86 -1.09 14.19
N ASP A 434 -14.30 -1.21 12.93
CA ASP A 434 -13.80 -0.35 11.84
C ASP A 434 -14.60 0.96 11.68
N ALA A 435 -14.21 1.98 12.42
CA ALA A 435 -14.82 3.31 12.36
C ALA A 435 -14.24 4.23 11.27
N THR A 436 -13.06 3.93 10.73
CA THR A 436 -12.25 4.88 9.94
C THR A 436 -13.00 5.44 8.73
N LYS A 437 -13.59 4.56 7.89
CA LYS A 437 -14.27 4.98 6.66
C LYS A 437 -15.53 5.79 6.95
N ALA A 438 -16.34 5.36 7.92
CA ALA A 438 -17.54 6.09 8.30
C ALA A 438 -17.19 7.50 8.78
N MET A 439 -16.12 7.65 9.57
CA MET A 439 -15.72 8.95 10.13
C MET A 439 -14.95 9.83 9.14
N LEU A 440 -14.24 9.26 8.17
CA LEU A 440 -13.65 10.00 7.05
C LEU A 440 -14.70 10.82 6.29
N LEU A 441 -15.94 10.34 6.25
CA LEU A 441 -17.02 11.04 5.56
C LEU A 441 -17.65 12.17 6.38
N ARG A 442 -17.14 12.48 7.59
CA ARG A 442 -17.77 13.41 8.55
C ARG A 442 -16.94 14.64 8.91
N PRO A 443 -16.37 15.37 7.94
CA PRO A 443 -15.62 16.60 8.24
C PRO A 443 -16.50 17.66 8.95
N ASP A 444 -17.82 17.56 8.83
CA ASP A 444 -18.83 18.48 9.36
C ASP A 444 -19.06 18.41 10.88
N GLY A 445 -18.67 17.29 11.50
CA GLY A 445 -18.94 17.03 12.90
C GLY A 445 -17.83 17.42 13.87
N HIS A 446 -16.78 18.07 13.39
CA HIS A 446 -15.71 18.58 14.24
C HIS A 446 -16.11 19.91 14.92
N PRO A 447 -15.59 20.20 16.13
CA PRO A 447 -15.84 21.48 16.79
C PRO A 447 -15.33 22.70 16.02
N SER A 448 -14.23 22.58 15.26
CA SER A 448 -13.55 23.74 14.67
C SER A 448 -13.25 24.76 15.79
N LYS A 449 -13.56 26.04 15.59
CA LYS A 449 -13.45 27.11 16.59
C LYS A 449 -14.56 27.10 17.65
N TYR A 450 -15.53 26.21 17.54
CA TYR A 450 -16.70 26.14 18.43
C TYR A 450 -16.49 25.19 19.62
N GLY A 451 -15.25 25.07 20.09
CA GLY A 451 -14.90 24.42 21.36
C GLY A 451 -14.63 25.41 22.50
N HIS A 452 -14.70 26.71 22.24
CA HIS A 452 -14.43 27.75 23.23
C HIS A 452 -15.04 29.09 22.79
N TRP A 453 -15.10 30.07 23.71
CA TRP A 453 -15.53 31.43 23.36
C TRP A 453 -14.47 32.13 22.47
N PRO A 454 -14.86 33.05 21.56
CA PRO A 454 -13.94 33.72 20.64
C PRO A 454 -12.77 34.49 21.28
N VAL A 455 -12.88 34.84 22.56
CA VAL A 455 -11.87 35.62 23.31
C VAL A 455 -11.03 34.72 24.24
N ALA A 456 -11.24 33.41 24.22
CA ALA A 456 -10.52 32.47 25.09
C ALA A 456 -9.06 32.31 24.64
N ASN A 457 -8.13 32.36 25.61
CA ASN A 457 -6.73 32.06 25.37
C ASN A 457 -6.54 30.54 25.34
N VAL A 458 -6.78 29.93 24.18
CA VAL A 458 -6.71 28.47 23.98
C VAL A 458 -5.43 28.06 23.26
N THR A 459 -5.01 26.81 23.49
CA THR A 459 -3.80 26.24 22.88
C THR A 459 -4.00 25.86 21.42
N PHE A 460 -5.23 25.51 21.04
CA PHE A 460 -5.64 25.17 19.67
C PHE A 460 -6.87 26.00 19.32
N ALA A 461 -6.77 26.82 18.27
CA ALA A 461 -7.86 27.71 17.86
C ALA A 461 -8.96 26.99 17.08
N ASN A 462 -8.61 25.95 16.33
CA ASN A 462 -9.53 25.13 15.55
C ASN A 462 -9.30 23.65 15.90
N ASP A 463 -10.30 22.97 16.43
CA ASP A 463 -10.26 21.54 16.72
C ASP A 463 -10.91 20.74 15.59
N CYS A 464 -10.07 20.09 14.79
CA CYS A 464 -10.49 19.20 13.69
C CYS A 464 -10.07 17.74 13.95
N VAL A 465 -9.87 17.39 15.22
CA VAL A 465 -9.47 16.06 15.68
C VAL A 465 -10.58 15.42 16.52
N HIS A 466 -11.12 16.17 17.48
CA HIS A 466 -12.24 15.72 18.31
C HIS A 466 -13.58 15.95 17.61
N TRP A 467 -14.63 15.40 18.18
CA TRP A 467 -15.98 15.41 17.63
C TRP A 467 -16.91 16.18 18.55
N CYS A 468 -17.83 16.94 17.96
CA CYS A 468 -18.93 17.55 18.69
C CYS A 468 -19.76 16.47 19.42
N LEU A 469 -20.24 16.80 20.61
CA LEU A 469 -21.23 16.01 21.34
C LEU A 469 -22.49 16.87 21.59
N PRO A 470 -23.68 16.43 21.16
CA PRO A 470 -23.95 15.31 20.23
C PRO A 470 -23.30 15.50 18.86
N GLY A 471 -23.12 14.41 18.10
CA GLY A 471 -22.45 14.45 16.80
C GLY A 471 -22.24 13.10 16.12
N PRO A 472 -21.42 13.04 15.04
CA PRO A 472 -21.21 11.81 14.27
C PRO A 472 -20.66 10.64 15.09
N ILE A 473 -19.92 10.98 16.14
CA ILE A 473 -19.30 10.04 17.06
C ILE A 473 -20.34 9.16 17.79
N ASP A 474 -21.59 9.60 17.87
CA ASP A 474 -22.68 8.84 18.48
C ASP A 474 -22.92 7.51 17.75
N SER A 475 -22.68 7.46 16.43
CA SER A 475 -22.79 6.22 15.66
C SER A 475 -21.72 5.17 15.96
N TRP A 476 -20.66 5.53 16.71
CA TRP A 476 -19.78 4.51 17.28
C TRP A 476 -20.53 3.62 18.29
N ASN A 477 -21.53 4.16 18.97
CA ASN A 477 -22.31 3.36 19.91
C ASN A 477 -23.32 2.46 19.19
N ASP A 478 -23.84 2.88 18.02
CA ASP A 478 -24.61 2.02 17.12
C ASP A 478 -23.78 0.76 16.76
N PHE A 479 -22.52 0.96 16.33
CA PHE A 479 -21.60 -0.14 16.03
C PHE A 479 -21.29 -0.99 17.25
N LEU A 480 -21.02 -0.36 18.40
CA LEU A 480 -20.67 -1.08 19.62
C LEU A 480 -21.81 -1.99 20.09
N GLN A 481 -23.04 -1.48 20.13
CA GLN A 481 -24.20 -2.27 20.56
C GLN A 481 -24.37 -3.50 19.68
N GLU A 482 -24.26 -3.35 18.36
CA GLU A 482 -24.37 -4.45 17.41
C GLU A 482 -23.20 -5.45 17.52
N LEU A 483 -21.96 -4.96 17.72
CA LEU A 483 -20.80 -5.81 17.96
C LEU A 483 -20.95 -6.65 19.24
N LEU A 484 -21.51 -6.06 20.31
CA LEU A 484 -21.80 -6.78 21.55
C LEU A 484 -22.92 -7.82 21.38
N LYS A 485 -23.99 -7.47 20.65
CA LYS A 485 -25.07 -8.42 20.29
C LYS A 485 -24.51 -9.66 19.59
N ARG A 486 -23.61 -9.47 18.61
CA ARG A 486 -22.97 -10.57 17.88
C ARG A 486 -22.09 -11.44 18.77
N GLU A 487 -21.28 -10.84 19.63
CA GLU A 487 -20.41 -11.62 20.55
C GLU A 487 -21.23 -12.42 21.57
N ILE A 488 -22.34 -11.88 22.06
CA ILE A 488 -23.25 -12.61 22.95
C ILE A 488 -23.98 -13.71 22.17
N GLY A 489 -24.43 -13.45 20.94
CA GLY A 489 -25.09 -14.44 20.08
C GLY A 489 -24.23 -15.66 19.74
N ASP A 490 -22.95 -15.43 19.42
CA ASP A 490 -21.99 -16.51 19.11
C ASP A 490 -21.64 -17.37 20.34
N SER A 491 -21.82 -16.84 21.56
CA SER A 491 -21.60 -17.61 22.78
C SER A 491 -22.65 -18.73 23.00
N GLY A 492 -23.84 -18.62 22.39
CA GLY A 492 -24.90 -19.63 22.44
C GLY A 492 -24.72 -20.80 21.45
N SER A 493 -24.07 -20.57 20.31
CA SER A 493 -23.76 -21.62 19.31
C SER A 493 -22.50 -22.42 19.67
N SER A 494 -21.54 -21.77 20.35
CA SER A 494 -20.30 -22.35 20.86
C SER A 494 -20.50 -23.58 21.76
N ALA A 495 -21.54 -23.60 22.61
CA ALA A 495 -21.83 -24.75 23.48
C ALA A 495 -22.22 -26.02 22.68
N SER A 496 -22.79 -25.85 21.49
CA SER A 496 -23.18 -26.96 20.61
C SER A 496 -22.00 -27.44 19.76
N ILE A 497 -21.10 -26.53 19.37
CA ILE A 497 -19.93 -26.81 18.54
C ILE A 497 -18.79 -27.41 19.37
N GLN A 498 -18.58 -27.00 20.63
CA GLN A 498 -17.60 -27.64 21.52
C GLN A 498 -17.99 -29.09 21.86
N LEU A 499 -19.28 -29.38 21.96
CA LEU A 499 -19.79 -30.76 22.08
C LEU A 499 -19.65 -31.55 20.77
N PHE A 500 -19.62 -30.89 19.62
CA PHE A 500 -19.42 -31.54 18.33
C PHE A 500 -17.92 -31.79 18.05
N GLU A 501 -17.04 -30.83 18.30
CA GLU A 501 -15.58 -30.97 18.10
C GLU A 501 -14.96 -31.95 19.11
N HIS A 502 -15.38 -31.94 20.38
CA HIS A 502 -14.87 -32.91 21.36
C HIS A 502 -15.36 -34.34 21.07
N ASN A 503 -16.60 -34.51 20.56
CA ASN A 503 -17.08 -35.82 20.12
C ASN A 503 -16.50 -36.24 18.77
N PHE A 504 -16.13 -35.29 17.90
CA PHE A 504 -15.49 -35.56 16.61
C PHE A 504 -14.04 -36.02 16.81
N ASP A 505 -13.28 -35.40 17.73
CA ASP A 505 -11.93 -35.86 18.07
C ASP A 505 -11.93 -37.22 18.78
N LEU A 506 -12.91 -37.49 19.66
CA LEU A 506 -13.10 -38.82 20.27
C LEU A 506 -13.55 -39.88 19.25
N MET A 507 -14.31 -39.48 18.22
CA MET A 507 -14.74 -40.38 17.14
C MET A 507 -13.59 -40.65 16.15
N ILE A 508 -12.73 -39.67 15.88
CA ILE A 508 -11.54 -39.81 15.04
C ILE A 508 -10.49 -40.68 15.73
N ASP A 509 -10.25 -40.51 17.03
CA ASP A 509 -9.35 -41.38 17.80
C ASP A 509 -9.88 -42.82 17.92
N SER A 510 -11.20 -43.02 17.91
CA SER A 510 -11.83 -44.34 17.80
C SER A 510 -11.75 -44.95 16.39
N ILE A 511 -11.59 -44.15 15.34
CA ILE A 511 -11.49 -44.61 13.94
C ILE A 511 -10.05 -44.97 13.56
N PHE A 512 -9.04 -44.38 14.21
CA PHE A 512 -7.62 -44.62 13.91
C PHE A 512 -6.94 -45.67 14.83
N SER A 513 -7.69 -46.28 15.75
CA SER A 513 -7.23 -47.42 16.55
C SER A 513 -7.89 -48.72 16.08
N GLU A 514 -7.16 -49.47 15.23
CA GLU A 514 -7.42 -50.82 14.70
C GLU A 514 -8.16 -50.92 13.34
N PRO A 515 -7.60 -51.64 12.34
CA PRO A 515 -8.24 -51.82 11.05
C PRO A 515 -9.15 -53.05 11.05
N ASP A 516 -10.46 -52.87 11.11
CA ASP A 516 -11.42 -53.94 10.78
C ASP A 516 -12.17 -53.68 9.47
N ARG A 517 -12.30 -54.73 8.65
CA ARG A 517 -12.54 -54.70 7.19
C ARG A 517 -13.99 -54.41 6.76
N THR A 518 -14.83 -53.86 7.62
CA THR A 518 -16.29 -53.80 7.39
C THR A 518 -16.82 -52.41 6.98
N ALA A 519 -16.05 -51.33 7.13
CA ALA A 519 -16.51 -49.96 6.86
C ALA A 519 -16.71 -49.63 5.36
N THR A 520 -16.14 -50.42 4.43
CA THR A 520 -16.21 -50.13 2.98
C THR A 520 -17.57 -50.46 2.36
N VAL A 521 -18.42 -51.25 3.04
CA VAL A 521 -19.69 -51.74 2.48
C VAL A 521 -20.84 -50.74 2.63
N ILE A 522 -20.72 -49.72 3.50
CA ILE A 522 -21.82 -48.77 3.80
C ILE A 522 -21.68 -47.45 3.02
N LEU A 523 -20.48 -47.07 2.59
CA LEU A 523 -20.21 -45.77 1.95
C LEU A 523 -20.66 -45.69 0.47
N LEU A 524 -20.62 -46.81 -0.26
CA LEU A 524 -21.02 -46.88 -1.67
C LEU A 524 -22.52 -46.66 -1.94
N PRO A 525 -23.47 -47.21 -1.16
CA PRO A 525 -24.89 -46.94 -1.38
C PRO A 525 -25.29 -45.49 -1.05
N LEU A 526 -24.65 -44.85 -0.07
CA LEU A 526 -24.94 -43.45 0.31
C LEU A 526 -24.54 -42.44 -0.77
N ALA A 527 -23.38 -42.63 -1.41
CA ALA A 527 -22.94 -41.78 -2.52
C ALA A 527 -23.85 -41.93 -3.76
N SER A 528 -24.39 -43.13 -3.98
CA SER A 528 -25.29 -43.43 -5.10
C SER A 528 -26.65 -42.75 -4.95
N ILE A 529 -27.17 -42.67 -3.72
CA ILE A 529 -28.44 -41.99 -3.40
C ILE A 529 -28.30 -40.47 -3.62
N LEU A 530 -27.18 -39.88 -3.24
CA LEU A 530 -26.94 -38.44 -3.38
C LEU A 530 -26.91 -37.97 -4.85
N LEU A 531 -26.29 -38.76 -5.74
CA LEU A 531 -26.24 -38.47 -7.19
C LEU A 531 -27.62 -38.56 -7.87
N LEU A 532 -28.49 -39.44 -7.38
CA LEU A 532 -29.84 -39.63 -7.90
C LEU A 532 -30.75 -38.46 -7.52
N VAL A 533 -30.58 -37.90 -6.32
CA VAL A 533 -31.31 -36.71 -5.85
C VAL A 533 -30.92 -35.46 -6.63
N ILE A 534 -29.63 -35.30 -6.97
CA ILE A 534 -29.15 -34.15 -7.76
C ILE A 534 -29.70 -34.21 -9.20
N SER A 535 -29.76 -35.41 -9.78
CA SER A 535 -30.27 -35.64 -11.14
C SER A 535 -31.78 -35.40 -11.28
N LEU A 536 -32.55 -35.58 -10.20
CA LEU A 536 -34.00 -35.37 -10.17
C LEU A 536 -34.40 -33.89 -9.97
N ASN A 537 -33.51 -33.05 -9.42
CA ASN A 537 -33.82 -31.66 -9.09
C ASN A 537 -33.47 -30.65 -10.21
N TYR A 538 -32.84 -31.08 -11.31
CA TYR A 538 -32.46 -30.19 -12.41
C TYR A 538 -32.68 -30.86 -13.79
N PRO A 539 -33.90 -30.83 -14.35
CA PRO A 539 -34.10 -31.29 -15.72
C PRO A 539 -33.59 -30.24 -16.72
N LEU A 540 -32.62 -30.63 -17.54
CA LEU A 540 -32.18 -29.90 -18.72
C LEU A 540 -33.27 -29.94 -19.82
N LEU A 541 -33.82 -28.78 -20.18
CA LEU A 541 -34.51 -28.50 -21.45
C LEU A 541 -33.97 -27.15 -21.96
N ASN A 542 -33.09 -27.05 -22.98
CA ASN A 542 -33.27 -27.32 -24.42
C ASN A 542 -34.06 -26.20 -25.14
N TYR A 543 -33.39 -25.36 -25.94
CA TYR A 543 -33.58 -25.36 -27.40
C TYR A 543 -32.62 -24.40 -28.14
N SER A 544 -32.31 -24.82 -29.36
CA SER A 544 -31.47 -24.19 -30.36
C SER A 544 -32.28 -23.39 -31.40
N SER A 545 -31.53 -22.66 -32.23
CA SER A 545 -31.87 -22.11 -33.56
C SER A 545 -32.51 -20.70 -33.61
N LEU A 546 -31.80 -19.76 -34.25
CA LEU A 546 -32.10 -19.38 -35.64
C LEU A 546 -30.93 -18.60 -36.29
N LEU A 547 -30.73 -18.90 -37.57
CA LEU A 547 -29.79 -18.31 -38.52
C LEU A 547 -30.21 -16.89 -39.01
N TYR A 548 -29.23 -16.21 -39.60
CA TYR A 548 -29.31 -15.38 -40.82
C TYR A 548 -29.35 -13.84 -40.68
N LYS A 549 -28.21 -13.17 -40.95
CA LYS A 549 -28.01 -12.34 -42.17
C LYS A 549 -26.59 -11.74 -42.24
N ILE A 550 -25.88 -12.11 -43.30
CA ILE A 550 -24.74 -11.38 -43.85
C ILE A 550 -25.29 -10.20 -44.65
N ASN A 551 -24.66 -9.03 -44.57
CA ASN A 551 -24.47 -8.18 -45.75
C ASN A 551 -23.13 -7.43 -45.65
N SER A 552 -22.27 -7.79 -46.59
CA SER A 552 -21.04 -7.13 -46.96
C SER A 552 -21.38 -5.92 -47.84
N THR A 553 -20.72 -4.78 -47.60
CA THR A 553 -20.46 -3.78 -48.65
C THR A 553 -19.04 -3.28 -48.52
N TYR A 554 -18.26 -3.67 -49.52
CA TYR A 554 -16.90 -3.28 -49.85
C TYR A 554 -16.96 -1.96 -50.64
N ILE A 555 -16.18 -0.93 -50.27
CA ILE A 555 -15.83 0.20 -51.14
C ILE A 555 -14.33 0.52 -50.94
N PRO A 556 -13.51 0.60 -52.01
CA PRO A 556 -12.04 0.75 -51.97
C PRO A 556 -11.60 2.24 -51.91
N PRO A 557 -10.28 2.53 -51.80
CA PRO A 557 -9.73 3.74 -51.16
C PRO A 557 -9.50 4.90 -52.14
N SER A 558 -9.41 6.11 -51.59
CA SER A 558 -8.85 7.28 -52.29
C SER A 558 -7.73 7.91 -51.47
N ASN A 559 -6.51 7.82 -52.01
CA ASN A 559 -5.41 8.74 -51.74
C ASN A 559 -5.86 10.18 -51.99
N ASP A 560 -5.50 11.11 -51.12
CA ASP A 560 -4.59 12.21 -51.51
C ASP A 560 -4.25 13.12 -50.33
N HIS A 561 -3.04 13.70 -50.45
CA HIS A 561 -2.45 14.81 -49.69
C HIS A 561 -1.55 14.47 -48.50
N ALA A 562 -0.37 13.97 -48.87
CA ALA A 562 0.88 14.57 -48.39
C ALA A 562 1.00 16.00 -48.94
N GLU A 563 1.07 16.99 -48.04
CA GLU A 563 1.78 18.28 -48.16
C GLU A 563 1.19 19.26 -47.12
N ASP A 564 1.84 19.32 -45.95
CA ASP A 564 2.06 20.59 -45.24
C ASP A 564 3.10 20.38 -44.14
N ILE A 565 4.32 20.09 -44.60
CA ILE A 565 5.53 20.39 -43.83
C ILE A 565 6.04 21.72 -44.39
N ILE A 566 6.48 22.60 -43.48
CA ILE A 566 7.16 23.89 -43.70
C ILE A 566 6.25 25.12 -43.51
N LYS A 567 6.04 25.51 -42.24
CA LYS A 567 6.41 26.84 -41.70
C LYS A 567 5.95 27.03 -40.26
N SER A 568 6.90 27.01 -39.33
CA SER A 568 7.05 28.05 -38.29
C SER A 568 8.28 27.74 -37.42
N THR A 569 9.47 27.93 -38.00
CA THR A 569 10.68 28.19 -37.23
C THR A 569 10.63 29.65 -36.78
N GLU A 570 10.11 29.90 -35.58
CA GLU A 570 10.41 31.12 -34.83
C GLU A 570 10.12 30.89 -33.34
N SER A 571 11.18 30.99 -32.53
CA SER A 571 11.25 30.96 -31.06
C SER A 571 10.45 29.85 -30.34
N GLN A 572 10.92 28.60 -30.36
CA GLN A 572 10.45 27.61 -29.39
C GLN A 572 11.01 27.95 -28.00
N GLU A 573 10.16 28.52 -27.14
CA GLU A 573 10.21 28.17 -25.72
C GLU A 573 10.40 26.65 -25.62
N LYS A 574 11.36 26.18 -24.81
CA LYS A 574 11.61 24.74 -24.62
C LYS A 574 10.30 24.04 -24.26
N CYS A 575 9.74 23.29 -25.20
CA CYS A 575 8.52 22.53 -24.95
C CYS A 575 8.77 21.46 -23.88
N ASP A 576 7.92 21.41 -22.86
CA ASP A 576 7.84 20.29 -21.94
C ASP A 576 7.04 19.15 -22.59
N ILE A 577 7.74 18.11 -23.03
CA ILE A 577 7.14 16.94 -23.67
C ILE A 577 6.46 15.98 -22.66
N PHE A 578 6.67 16.15 -21.36
CA PHE A 578 6.19 15.22 -20.32
C PHE A 578 4.86 15.64 -19.69
N THR A 579 4.39 16.86 -20.00
CA THR A 579 3.10 17.38 -19.55
C THR A 579 2.12 17.49 -20.72
N GLY A 580 1.00 16.78 -20.65
CA GLY A 580 0.09 16.61 -21.78
C GLY A 580 -1.13 15.75 -21.45
N GLU A 581 -1.76 15.23 -22.50
CA GLU A 581 -2.93 14.36 -22.45
C GLU A 581 -2.78 13.16 -23.40
N TRP A 582 -3.45 12.06 -23.08
CA TRP A 582 -3.62 10.96 -24.03
C TRP A 582 -4.73 11.30 -25.02
N ILE A 583 -4.42 11.19 -26.30
CA ILE A 583 -5.39 11.39 -27.39
C ILE A 583 -5.51 10.14 -28.26
N PRO A 584 -6.67 9.92 -28.91
CA PRO A 584 -6.83 8.80 -29.82
C PRO A 584 -5.78 8.80 -30.94
N ASN A 585 -5.25 7.62 -31.25
CA ASN A 585 -4.34 7.37 -32.35
C ASN A 585 -4.82 6.13 -33.13
N PRO A 586 -5.49 6.31 -34.27
CA PRO A 586 -6.01 5.19 -35.05
C PRO A 586 -4.91 4.32 -35.68
N ASP A 587 -3.71 4.89 -35.89
CA ASP A 587 -2.59 4.26 -36.59
C ASP A 587 -1.79 3.27 -35.73
N ALA A 588 -1.95 3.32 -34.39
CA ALA A 588 -1.38 2.34 -33.48
C ALA A 588 -2.21 1.03 -33.47
N PRO A 589 -1.69 -0.14 -33.02
CA PRO A 589 -0.31 -0.40 -32.64
C PRO A 589 0.59 -0.59 -33.88
N TYR A 590 1.90 -0.46 -33.67
CA TYR A 590 2.90 -0.54 -34.75
C TYR A 590 3.47 -1.95 -34.97
N TYR A 591 3.11 -2.88 -34.10
CA TYR A 591 3.46 -4.30 -34.15
C TYR A 591 2.38 -5.11 -33.43
N THR A 592 2.43 -6.44 -33.52
CA THR A 592 1.50 -7.36 -32.87
C THR A 592 2.26 -8.46 -32.12
N ASN A 593 1.53 -9.27 -31.36
CA ASN A 593 2.07 -10.46 -30.69
C ASN A 593 2.68 -11.50 -31.64
N THR A 594 2.36 -11.44 -32.94
CA THR A 594 2.89 -12.36 -33.96
C THR A 594 4.07 -11.79 -34.73
N THR A 595 4.24 -10.46 -34.72
CA THR A 595 5.31 -9.78 -35.47
C THR A 595 6.51 -9.43 -34.59
N CYS A 596 6.45 -9.62 -33.28
CA CYS A 596 7.59 -9.40 -32.38
C CYS A 596 7.81 -10.59 -31.47
N TRP A 597 8.99 -11.21 -31.57
CA TRP A 597 9.39 -12.35 -30.75
C TRP A 597 9.84 -11.95 -29.34
N ALA A 598 10.21 -10.68 -29.13
CA ALA A 598 10.82 -10.21 -27.88
C ALA A 598 9.80 -9.97 -26.74
N ILE A 599 8.50 -10.08 -27.03
CA ILE A 599 7.44 -9.90 -26.04
C ILE A 599 7.50 -11.05 -25.03
N HIS A 600 7.71 -10.72 -23.75
CA HIS A 600 7.67 -11.72 -22.69
C HIS A 600 6.24 -12.22 -22.47
N GLU A 601 6.08 -13.49 -22.07
CA GLU A 601 4.77 -14.13 -21.90
C GLU A 601 3.78 -13.31 -21.06
N HIS A 602 4.15 -12.92 -19.84
CA HIS A 602 3.26 -12.11 -18.98
C HIS A 602 2.88 -10.71 -19.51
N GLN A 603 3.51 -10.24 -20.59
CA GLN A 603 3.20 -8.97 -21.26
C GLN A 603 2.40 -9.19 -22.56
N ASN A 604 2.25 -10.44 -23.01
CA ASN A 604 1.63 -10.82 -24.28
C ASN A 604 0.11 -10.93 -24.16
N CYS A 605 -0.54 -9.80 -23.88
CA CYS A 605 -1.97 -9.75 -23.56
C CYS A 605 -2.86 -10.35 -24.65
N MET A 606 -2.51 -10.13 -25.91
CA MET A 606 -3.27 -10.64 -27.05
C MET A 606 -3.13 -12.16 -27.20
N LYS A 607 -1.96 -12.75 -26.88
CA LYS A 607 -1.77 -14.21 -26.88
C LYS A 607 -2.68 -14.89 -25.85
N TYR A 608 -2.82 -14.30 -24.68
CA TYR A 608 -3.64 -14.82 -23.58
C TYR A 608 -5.11 -14.39 -23.64
N GLY A 609 -5.57 -13.90 -24.79
CA GLY A 609 -6.99 -13.72 -25.07
C GLY A 609 -7.61 -12.45 -24.49
N ARG A 610 -6.83 -11.39 -24.26
CA ARG A 610 -7.38 -10.08 -23.90
C ARG A 610 -8.36 -9.59 -24.97
N PRO A 611 -9.64 -9.34 -24.63
CA PRO A 611 -10.67 -9.07 -25.64
C PRO A 611 -10.76 -7.60 -26.08
N ASP A 612 -10.33 -6.66 -25.23
CA ASP A 612 -10.37 -5.23 -25.53
C ASP A 612 -9.07 -4.74 -26.19
N THR A 613 -9.18 -4.04 -27.31
CA THR A 613 -8.03 -3.51 -28.08
C THR A 613 -7.92 -1.99 -28.06
N GLU A 614 -8.92 -1.28 -27.53
CA GLU A 614 -8.98 0.19 -27.54
C GLU A 614 -7.83 0.85 -26.76
N PHE A 615 -7.25 0.16 -25.78
CA PHE A 615 -6.08 0.64 -25.04
C PHE A 615 -4.84 0.81 -25.95
N LEU A 616 -4.80 0.14 -27.11
CA LEU A 616 -3.71 0.26 -28.09
C LEU A 616 -3.81 1.55 -28.92
N LYS A 617 -4.99 2.20 -28.96
CA LYS A 617 -5.31 3.29 -29.88
C LYS A 617 -5.08 4.68 -29.28
N TRP A 618 -3.99 4.87 -28.55
CA TRP A 618 -3.67 6.11 -27.86
C TRP A 618 -2.25 6.57 -28.13
N ARG A 619 -2.06 7.89 -28.25
CA ARG A 619 -0.74 8.53 -28.25
C ARG A 619 -0.71 9.67 -27.25
N TRP A 620 0.47 9.97 -26.72
CA TRP A 620 0.67 11.13 -25.86
C TRP A 620 0.80 12.41 -26.68
N LYS A 621 0.09 13.46 -26.26
CA LYS A 621 0.20 14.80 -26.84
C LYS A 621 0.62 15.80 -25.75
N PRO A 622 1.83 16.36 -25.81
CA PRO A 622 2.23 17.46 -24.94
C PRO A 622 1.35 18.70 -25.10
N ASN A 623 1.24 19.52 -24.06
CA ASN A 623 0.41 20.72 -24.09
C ASN A 623 0.95 21.81 -25.02
N GLY A 624 2.28 21.96 -25.09
CA GLY A 624 2.94 23.07 -25.78
C GLY A 624 3.55 22.75 -27.14
N CYS A 625 3.53 21.48 -27.58
CA CYS A 625 4.10 21.07 -28.85
C CYS A 625 3.57 19.71 -29.30
N GLU A 626 3.90 19.34 -30.54
CA GLU A 626 3.71 17.99 -31.03
C GLU A 626 4.94 17.13 -30.70
N LEU A 627 4.68 15.94 -30.15
CA LEU A 627 5.68 14.88 -30.01
C LEU A 627 5.58 13.97 -31.24
N PRO A 628 6.64 13.86 -32.06
CA PRO A 628 6.66 12.94 -33.19
C PRO A 628 6.52 11.49 -32.73
N VAL A 629 5.70 10.71 -33.44
CA VAL A 629 5.62 9.26 -33.26
C VAL A 629 6.97 8.63 -33.59
N PHE A 630 7.36 7.61 -32.83
CA PHE A 630 8.60 6.88 -33.02
C PHE A 630 8.78 6.36 -34.45
N ASP A 631 9.85 6.81 -35.09
CA ASP A 631 10.30 6.32 -36.38
C ASP A 631 11.49 5.37 -36.16
N PRO A 632 11.33 4.06 -36.37
CA PRO A 632 12.37 3.08 -36.10
C PRO A 632 13.59 3.25 -37.02
N TYR A 633 13.41 3.69 -38.26
CA TYR A 633 14.52 3.91 -39.19
C TYR A 633 15.32 5.13 -38.76
N LYS A 634 14.64 6.24 -38.48
CA LYS A 634 15.29 7.47 -38.00
C LYS A 634 16.02 7.22 -36.68
N PHE A 635 15.39 6.50 -35.75
CA PHE A 635 16.02 6.15 -34.48
C PHE A 635 17.30 5.33 -34.70
N LEU A 636 17.22 4.23 -35.47
CA LEU A 636 18.38 3.37 -35.76
C LEU A 636 19.51 4.15 -36.44
N ASP A 637 19.18 5.10 -37.32
CA ASP A 637 20.20 5.94 -37.95
C ASP A 637 20.84 6.92 -36.96
N MET A 638 20.06 7.53 -36.05
CA MET A 638 20.59 8.36 -34.96
C MET A 638 21.50 7.58 -33.99
N VAL A 639 21.21 6.30 -33.76
CA VAL A 639 22.00 5.42 -32.89
C VAL A 639 23.01 4.55 -33.62
N ARG A 640 23.27 4.83 -34.90
CA ARG A 640 24.26 4.11 -35.70
C ARG A 640 25.66 4.21 -35.09
N ASN A 641 26.36 3.07 -35.03
CA ASN A 641 27.67 2.92 -34.39
C ASN A 641 27.69 3.33 -32.90
N LYS A 642 26.53 3.28 -32.23
CA LYS A 642 26.41 3.57 -30.80
C LYS A 642 25.93 2.35 -30.02
N SER A 643 25.91 2.52 -28.72
CA SER A 643 25.47 1.51 -27.77
C SER A 643 24.55 2.11 -26.70
N MET A 644 23.53 1.37 -26.31
CA MET A 644 22.53 1.75 -25.30
C MET A 644 22.34 0.64 -24.29
N ALA A 645 22.33 0.96 -22.99
CA ALA A 645 22.08 0.02 -21.91
C ALA A 645 20.83 0.40 -21.11
N PHE A 646 19.95 -0.57 -20.89
CA PHE A 646 18.86 -0.52 -19.91
C PHE A 646 19.34 -1.17 -18.61
N VAL A 647 19.29 -0.44 -17.50
CA VAL A 647 19.69 -0.93 -16.18
C VAL A 647 18.55 -0.71 -15.19
N GLY A 648 18.07 -1.79 -14.59
CA GLY A 648 16.99 -1.68 -13.62
C GLY A 648 16.21 -2.96 -13.38
N ASP A 649 14.93 -2.75 -13.05
CA ASP A 649 13.96 -3.81 -12.73
C ASP A 649 13.20 -4.32 -13.98
N SER A 650 12.18 -5.13 -13.74
CA SER A 650 11.35 -5.75 -14.78
C SER A 650 10.58 -4.76 -15.66
N VAL A 651 10.28 -3.55 -15.17
CA VAL A 651 9.63 -2.52 -15.99
C VAL A 651 10.64 -1.87 -16.95
N GLY A 652 11.92 -1.80 -16.58
CA GLY A 652 13.01 -1.45 -17.51
C GLY A 652 13.19 -2.46 -18.63
N ARG A 653 13.10 -3.75 -18.30
CA ARG A 653 13.10 -4.82 -19.30
C ARG A 653 11.90 -4.72 -20.23
N ASN A 654 10.72 -4.42 -19.69
CA ASN A 654 9.50 -4.20 -20.47
C ASN A 654 9.67 -3.04 -21.48
N GLN A 655 10.34 -1.95 -21.09
CA GLN A 655 10.71 -0.85 -22.00
C GLN A 655 11.66 -1.30 -23.11
N MET A 656 12.70 -2.07 -22.77
CA MET A 656 13.63 -2.59 -23.76
C MET A 656 12.93 -3.53 -24.76
N GLN A 657 12.01 -4.36 -24.29
CA GLN A 657 11.23 -5.28 -25.13
C GLN A 657 10.33 -4.53 -26.10
N SER A 658 9.64 -3.48 -25.62
CA SER A 658 8.90 -2.54 -26.47
C SER A 658 9.80 -1.94 -27.56
N MET A 659 10.98 -1.44 -27.19
CA MET A 659 11.94 -0.88 -28.14
C MET A 659 12.36 -1.89 -29.21
N ILE A 660 12.68 -3.13 -28.83
CA ILE A 660 13.01 -4.21 -29.79
C ILE A 660 11.85 -4.46 -30.75
N CYS A 661 10.62 -4.48 -30.26
CA CYS A 661 9.44 -4.66 -31.09
C CYS A 661 9.21 -3.50 -32.06
N LEU A 662 9.40 -2.25 -31.62
CA LEU A 662 9.30 -1.09 -32.51
C LEU A 662 10.37 -1.13 -33.60
N LEU A 663 11.61 -1.50 -33.25
CA LEU A 663 12.73 -1.59 -34.18
C LEU A 663 12.64 -2.78 -35.15
N SER A 664 11.93 -3.85 -34.77
CA SER A 664 11.71 -5.02 -35.62
C SER A 664 11.00 -4.73 -36.96
N ARG A 665 10.37 -3.55 -37.07
CA ARG A 665 9.80 -3.03 -38.31
C ARG A 665 10.86 -2.70 -39.37
N VAL A 666 12.13 -2.58 -38.97
CA VAL A 666 13.27 -2.27 -39.83
C VAL A 666 14.27 -3.43 -39.83
N GLU A 667 14.71 -3.86 -38.64
CA GLU A 667 15.71 -4.93 -38.51
C GLU A 667 15.48 -5.68 -37.19
N TYR A 668 15.68 -7.00 -37.21
CA TYR A 668 15.74 -7.78 -35.97
C TYR A 668 17.18 -7.85 -35.47
N PRO A 669 17.43 -7.70 -34.16
CA PRO A 669 18.77 -7.83 -33.65
C PRO A 669 19.19 -9.30 -33.50
N ILE A 670 20.50 -9.53 -33.55
CA ILE A 670 21.11 -10.81 -33.17
C ILE A 670 21.62 -10.75 -31.73
N ASP A 671 21.56 -11.87 -31.02
CA ASP A 671 22.19 -11.98 -29.70
C ASP A 671 23.69 -12.22 -29.87
N VAL A 672 24.51 -11.23 -29.49
CA VAL A 672 25.97 -11.31 -29.60
C VAL A 672 26.62 -11.88 -28.33
N PHE A 673 25.83 -12.15 -27.29
CA PHE A 673 26.29 -12.76 -26.06
C PHE A 673 25.27 -13.81 -25.63
N VAL A 674 25.31 -14.97 -26.31
CA VAL A 674 24.42 -16.12 -26.04
C VAL A 674 24.78 -16.71 -24.67
N SER A 675 24.17 -16.16 -23.63
CA SER A 675 24.20 -16.67 -22.28
C SER A 675 22.83 -17.26 -21.94
N PRO A 676 22.77 -18.41 -21.25
CA PRO A 676 21.52 -18.89 -20.68
C PRO A 676 21.00 -17.98 -19.54
N ASP A 677 21.81 -17.03 -19.06
CA ASP A 677 21.43 -16.07 -18.03
C ASP A 677 20.68 -14.86 -18.61
N ASP A 678 19.35 -14.85 -18.48
CA ASP A 678 18.49 -13.74 -18.89
C ASP A 678 18.71 -12.43 -18.09
N ARG A 679 19.57 -12.42 -17.06
CA ARG A 679 19.92 -11.21 -16.31
C ARG A 679 20.78 -10.23 -17.10
N PHE A 680 21.42 -10.70 -18.17
CA PHE A 680 22.22 -9.85 -19.05
C PHE A 680 22.10 -10.30 -20.50
N LYS A 681 21.72 -9.37 -21.38
CA LYS A 681 21.71 -9.60 -22.84
C LYS A 681 22.40 -8.47 -23.55
N ARG A 682 23.10 -8.78 -24.64
CA ARG A 682 23.64 -7.82 -25.61
C ARG A 682 23.13 -8.20 -26.99
N LEU A 683 22.31 -7.33 -27.56
CA LEU A 683 21.67 -7.48 -28.85
C LEU A 683 22.30 -6.50 -29.84
N ARG A 684 22.61 -6.94 -31.05
CA ARG A 684 23.22 -6.11 -32.10
C ARG A 684 22.29 -6.02 -33.30
N TYR A 685 22.02 -4.79 -33.74
CA TYR A 685 21.44 -4.50 -35.04
C TYR A 685 22.61 -4.33 -36.02
N GLU A 686 22.87 -5.36 -36.83
CA GLU A 686 24.10 -5.49 -37.61
C GLU A 686 24.26 -4.36 -38.64
N THR A 687 23.18 -4.02 -39.34
CA THR A 687 23.17 -2.99 -40.40
C THR A 687 23.50 -1.60 -39.87
N TYR A 688 23.14 -1.32 -38.62
CA TYR A 688 23.39 -0.03 -37.96
C TYR A 688 24.60 -0.07 -37.03
N ASN A 689 25.19 -1.24 -36.82
CA ASN A 689 26.20 -1.45 -35.79
C ASN A 689 25.77 -0.85 -34.44
N PHE A 690 24.48 -0.98 -34.11
CA PHE A 690 23.89 -0.48 -32.88
C PHE A 690 23.79 -1.62 -31.87
N THR A 691 24.31 -1.42 -30.66
CA THR A 691 24.24 -2.43 -29.59
C THR A 691 23.25 -2.00 -28.51
N LEU A 692 22.31 -2.87 -28.20
CA LEU A 692 21.34 -2.71 -27.13
C LEU A 692 21.64 -3.73 -26.02
N ALA A 693 21.75 -3.29 -24.77
CA ALA A 693 22.02 -4.18 -23.64
C ALA A 693 21.00 -4.02 -22.52
N THR A 694 20.78 -5.10 -21.76
CA THR A 694 20.04 -5.06 -20.48
C THR A 694 20.95 -5.54 -19.36
N PHE A 695 20.87 -4.87 -18.22
CA PHE A 695 21.45 -5.30 -16.95
C PHE A 695 20.33 -5.41 -15.91
N TRP A 696 20.11 -6.62 -15.41
CA TRP A 696 19.19 -6.86 -14.32
C TRP A 696 19.80 -6.38 -13.00
N SER A 697 19.36 -5.20 -12.57
CA SER A 697 19.77 -4.60 -11.30
C SER A 697 18.55 -3.91 -10.67
N PRO A 698 17.60 -4.69 -10.10
CA PRO A 698 16.29 -4.17 -9.70
C PRO A 698 16.35 -3.13 -8.57
N PHE A 699 17.46 -3.11 -7.83
CA PHE A 699 17.75 -2.12 -6.79
C PHE A 699 18.83 -1.11 -7.20
N LEU A 700 19.43 -1.21 -8.40
CA LEU A 700 20.57 -0.42 -8.93
C LEU A 700 21.91 -0.56 -8.17
N ILE A 701 21.85 -0.89 -6.88
CA ILE A 701 23.00 -1.11 -5.99
C ILE A 701 23.25 -2.60 -5.77
N ARG A 702 24.40 -2.92 -5.19
CA ARG A 702 24.74 -4.30 -4.86
C ARG A 702 23.63 -4.85 -3.95
N SER A 703 23.10 -6.00 -4.36
CA SER A 703 22.05 -6.69 -3.62
C SER A 703 22.23 -8.19 -3.71
N GLU A 704 21.84 -8.88 -2.64
CA GLU A 704 21.94 -10.33 -2.53
C GLU A 704 20.63 -10.88 -1.98
N GLU A 705 20.07 -11.90 -2.63
CA GLU A 705 18.90 -12.59 -2.09
C GLU A 705 19.33 -13.42 -0.88
N ARG A 706 18.85 -13.04 0.30
CA ARG A 706 19.13 -13.69 1.58
C ARG A 706 18.27 -14.93 1.79
N SER A 707 17.02 -14.87 1.37
CA SER A 707 16.05 -15.95 1.44
C SER A 707 15.06 -15.82 0.30
N THR A 708 14.69 -16.93 -0.33
CA THR A 708 13.65 -16.98 -1.37
C THR A 708 12.24 -16.84 -0.82
N ASP A 709 12.05 -17.23 0.45
CA ASP A 709 10.80 -17.04 1.21
C ASP A 709 11.08 -16.09 2.38
N GLY A 710 10.93 -14.79 2.12
CA GLY A 710 11.07 -13.73 3.12
C GLY A 710 9.78 -13.49 3.88
N PRO A 711 9.76 -12.55 4.85
CA PRO A 711 8.57 -12.22 5.63
C PRO A 711 7.34 -11.81 4.81
N SER A 712 7.57 -11.33 3.60
CA SER A 712 6.53 -10.93 2.63
C SER A 712 6.25 -11.99 1.56
N HIS A 713 6.76 -13.22 1.71
CA HIS A 713 6.66 -14.32 0.74
C HIS A 713 7.11 -13.97 -0.70
N THR A 714 7.95 -12.93 -0.80
CA THR A 714 8.51 -12.41 -2.05
C THR A 714 10.04 -12.30 -1.93
N GLY A 715 10.65 -13.15 -1.12
CA GLY A 715 12.07 -13.09 -0.80
C GLY A 715 12.46 -12.00 0.21
N LEU A 716 13.69 -12.12 0.72
CA LEU A 716 14.34 -11.18 1.62
C LEU A 716 15.69 -10.81 1.02
N PHE A 717 15.99 -9.53 0.86
CA PHE A 717 17.19 -9.07 0.15
C PHE A 717 18.13 -8.31 1.07
N ASN A 718 19.44 -8.55 0.98
CA ASN A 718 20.44 -7.65 1.53
C ASN A 718 20.70 -6.54 0.50
N LEU A 719 20.57 -5.27 0.88
CA LEU A 719 20.94 -4.13 0.04
C LEU A 719 22.13 -3.41 0.67
N TYR A 720 23.21 -3.25 -0.09
CA TYR A 720 24.43 -2.58 0.35
C TYR A 720 24.37 -1.12 -0.09
N LEU A 721 23.90 -0.26 0.81
CA LEU A 721 23.45 1.09 0.52
C LEU A 721 24.55 2.03 0.03
N ASP A 722 25.82 1.69 0.26
CA ASP A 722 27.02 2.42 -0.14
C ASP A 722 27.86 1.71 -1.22
N GLU A 723 27.38 0.58 -1.75
CA GLU A 723 28.07 -0.20 -2.77
C GLU A 723 27.25 -0.25 -4.07
N SER A 724 27.87 0.16 -5.18
CA SER A 724 27.24 0.02 -6.48
C SER A 724 27.31 -1.40 -7.01
N ASP A 725 26.28 -1.77 -7.79
CA ASP A 725 26.24 -3.06 -8.45
C ASP A 725 27.28 -3.10 -9.58
N GLN A 726 28.32 -3.92 -9.38
CA GLN A 726 29.44 -4.04 -10.31
C GLN A 726 29.04 -4.67 -11.65
N SER A 727 27.89 -5.38 -11.72
CA SER A 727 27.42 -6.03 -12.94
C SER A 727 27.23 -5.04 -14.09
N TRP A 728 26.74 -3.83 -13.79
CA TRP A 728 26.54 -2.78 -14.79
C TRP A 728 27.59 -1.67 -14.68
N THR A 729 27.95 -1.23 -13.46
CA THR A 729 28.82 -0.04 -13.27
C THR A 729 30.23 -0.20 -13.85
N THR A 730 30.76 -1.41 -13.92
CA THR A 730 32.07 -1.67 -14.51
C THR A 730 32.07 -1.65 -16.04
N GLN A 731 30.89 -1.79 -16.66
CA GLN A 731 30.72 -1.94 -18.10
C GLN A 731 30.16 -0.68 -18.77
N ILE A 732 29.71 0.33 -18.01
CA ILE A 732 29.03 1.50 -18.60
C ILE A 732 29.90 2.31 -19.56
N ASP A 733 31.23 2.21 -19.47
CA ASP A 733 32.16 2.92 -20.35
C ASP A 733 31.98 2.55 -21.84
N ASP A 734 31.45 1.35 -22.11
CA ASP A 734 31.17 0.85 -23.46
C ASP A 734 29.88 1.46 -24.06
N PHE A 735 29.12 2.25 -23.29
CA PHE A 735 27.78 2.71 -23.65
C PHE A 735 27.70 4.21 -23.94
N ASN A 736 27.03 4.58 -25.04
CA ASN A 736 26.73 5.97 -25.35
C ASN A 736 25.49 6.49 -24.63
N PHE A 737 24.53 5.61 -24.36
CA PHE A 737 23.28 5.92 -23.66
C PHE A 737 23.04 4.92 -22.53
N LEU A 738 22.73 5.41 -21.34
CA LEU A 738 22.41 4.61 -20.17
C LEU A 738 21.01 4.98 -19.69
N ILE A 739 20.07 4.04 -19.69
CA ILE A 739 18.69 4.25 -19.23
C ILE A 739 18.53 3.54 -17.88
N LEU A 740 18.43 4.31 -16.80
CA LEU A 740 18.21 3.80 -15.45
C LEU A 740 16.73 3.79 -15.10
N ASN A 741 16.29 2.74 -14.40
CA ASN A 741 15.00 2.73 -13.70
C ASN A 741 15.05 1.84 -12.46
N ALA A 742 14.28 2.17 -11.43
CA ALA A 742 13.96 1.25 -10.35
C ALA A 742 12.78 1.75 -9.51
N GLY A 743 12.00 0.83 -8.94
CA GLY A 743 10.87 1.18 -8.09
C GLY A 743 10.23 0.00 -7.39
N HIS A 744 9.55 -0.84 -8.15
CA HIS A 744 8.62 -1.83 -7.59
C HIS A 744 9.28 -2.85 -6.67
N TRP A 745 10.57 -3.16 -6.87
CA TRP A 745 11.31 -4.10 -6.03
C TRP A 745 11.56 -3.61 -4.61
N PHE A 746 11.56 -2.30 -4.36
CA PHE A 746 11.72 -1.73 -3.02
C PHE A 746 10.52 -1.99 -2.10
N THR A 747 9.40 -2.50 -2.64
CA THR A 747 8.28 -3.00 -1.85
C THR A 747 8.65 -4.23 -1.01
N ARG A 748 9.62 -5.03 -1.46
CA ARG A 748 10.03 -6.30 -0.84
C ARG A 748 10.77 -6.10 0.49
N SER A 749 10.74 -7.14 1.32
CA SER A 749 11.50 -7.17 2.56
C SER A 749 12.99 -7.07 2.27
N SER A 750 13.70 -6.19 2.97
CA SER A 750 15.12 -5.91 2.72
C SER A 750 15.89 -5.69 4.03
N VAL A 751 17.17 -6.05 4.08
CA VAL A 751 18.12 -5.72 5.16
C VAL A 751 19.15 -4.76 4.59
N PHE A 752 19.40 -3.65 5.29
CA PHE A 752 20.27 -2.59 4.81
C PHE A 752 21.65 -2.69 5.44
N TYR A 753 22.65 -2.74 4.58
CA TYR A 753 24.07 -2.74 4.93
C TYR A 753 24.69 -1.40 4.55
N GLN A 754 25.55 -0.88 5.40
CA GLN A 754 26.44 0.24 5.10
C GLN A 754 27.80 -0.06 5.73
N ASN A 755 28.89 0.11 4.98
CA ASN A 755 30.24 -0.32 5.38
C ASN A 755 30.26 -1.78 5.87
N HIS A 756 29.52 -2.67 5.18
CA HIS A 756 29.34 -4.08 5.55
C HIS A 756 28.70 -4.33 6.93
N GLN A 757 28.11 -3.31 7.57
CA GLN A 757 27.38 -3.42 8.83
C GLN A 757 25.89 -3.21 8.62
N ILE A 758 25.06 -3.95 9.35
CA ILE A 758 23.61 -3.77 9.31
C ILE A 758 23.26 -2.43 9.96
N VAL A 759 22.65 -1.52 9.18
CA VAL A 759 22.16 -0.23 9.67
C VAL A 759 20.66 -0.23 9.93
N GLY A 760 19.93 -1.18 9.33
CA GLY A 760 18.50 -1.37 9.54
C GLY A 760 17.93 -2.34 8.52
N CYS A 761 16.61 -2.32 8.35
CA CYS A 761 15.91 -3.15 7.40
C CYS A 761 14.55 -2.55 7.02
N ARG A 762 13.88 -3.14 6.05
CA ARG A 762 12.47 -2.93 5.73
C ARG A 762 11.75 -4.26 5.88
N PHE A 763 10.75 -4.30 6.76
CA PHE A 763 9.87 -5.45 6.97
C PHE A 763 10.63 -6.79 7.00
N CYS A 764 11.78 -6.83 7.69
CA CYS A 764 12.65 -8.01 7.73
C CYS A 764 12.29 -8.97 8.87
N GLN A 765 11.53 -8.50 9.86
CA GLN A 765 11.14 -9.25 11.07
C GLN A 765 12.32 -9.86 11.85
N ILE A 766 13.53 -9.33 11.67
CA ILE A 766 14.72 -9.77 12.42
C ILE A 766 14.76 -9.02 13.76
N PRO A 767 14.87 -9.73 14.90
CA PRO A 767 14.99 -9.10 16.21
C PRO A 767 16.20 -8.15 16.28
N ASN A 768 16.08 -7.06 17.02
CA ASN A 768 17.15 -6.09 17.27
C ASN A 768 17.70 -5.34 16.04
N ILE A 769 16.99 -5.36 14.91
CA ILE A 769 17.28 -4.54 13.73
C ILE A 769 16.20 -3.45 13.58
N THR A 770 16.62 -2.20 13.35
CA THR A 770 15.72 -1.06 13.12
C THR A 770 14.98 -1.21 11.79
N ASP A 771 13.65 -1.04 11.80
CA ASP A 771 12.83 -1.05 10.58
C ASP A 771 12.66 0.38 10.04
N PHE A 772 12.90 0.57 8.75
CA PHE A 772 12.85 1.84 8.04
C PHE A 772 11.77 1.80 6.95
N PRO A 773 11.20 2.97 6.59
CA PRO A 773 10.29 3.06 5.45
C PRO A 773 11.00 2.66 4.15
N MET A 774 10.23 2.25 3.15
CA MET A 774 10.75 1.94 1.80
C MET A 774 11.64 3.04 1.23
N THR A 775 11.25 4.29 1.48
CA THR A 775 11.93 5.48 1.00
C THR A 775 13.38 5.59 1.47
N TYR A 776 13.75 4.96 2.60
CA TYR A 776 15.12 4.95 3.11
C TYR A 776 16.06 4.22 2.15
N GLY A 777 15.81 2.92 1.93
CA GLY A 777 16.59 2.12 0.99
C GLY A 777 16.53 2.66 -0.44
N TYR A 778 15.36 3.16 -0.86
CA TYR A 778 15.15 3.75 -2.18
C TYR A 778 16.04 4.97 -2.43
N ARG A 779 16.05 5.94 -1.49
CA ARG A 779 16.88 7.14 -1.61
C ARG A 779 18.37 6.81 -1.66
N HIS A 780 18.83 5.93 -0.76
CA HIS A 780 20.23 5.52 -0.71
C HIS A 780 20.68 4.80 -1.99
N ALA A 781 19.81 3.95 -2.55
CA ALA A 781 20.10 3.27 -3.81
C ALA A 781 20.33 4.25 -4.97
N PHE A 782 19.45 5.24 -5.13
CA PHE A 782 19.61 6.28 -6.16
C PHE A 782 20.84 7.15 -5.91
N GLN A 783 21.11 7.54 -4.67
CA GLN A 783 22.32 8.26 -4.30
C GLN A 783 23.58 7.52 -4.74
N THR A 784 23.70 6.24 -4.38
CA THR A 784 24.90 5.43 -4.66
C THR A 784 25.05 5.11 -6.14
N ALA A 785 23.96 4.77 -6.83
CA ALA A 785 23.98 4.50 -8.26
C ALA A 785 24.39 5.74 -9.08
N LEU A 786 23.78 6.90 -8.81
CA LEU A 786 24.08 8.13 -9.53
C LEU A 786 25.48 8.68 -9.20
N LYS A 787 25.91 8.60 -7.93
CA LYS A 787 27.29 8.94 -7.54
C LYS A 787 28.32 8.07 -8.25
N SER A 788 28.04 6.79 -8.43
CA SER A 788 28.95 5.87 -9.14
C SER A 788 29.14 6.26 -10.60
N ILE A 789 28.10 6.78 -11.26
CA ILE A 789 28.20 7.30 -12.63
C ILE A 789 29.04 8.59 -12.66
N ASN A 790 28.82 9.48 -11.69
CA ASN A 790 29.62 10.70 -11.54
C ASN A 790 31.10 10.40 -11.31
N ALA A 791 31.40 9.40 -10.48
CA ALA A 791 32.76 8.96 -10.18
C ALA A 791 33.46 8.21 -11.32
N ARG A 792 32.72 7.69 -12.31
CA ARG A 792 33.29 6.88 -13.40
C ARG A 792 33.96 7.74 -14.46
N GLU A 793 35.25 8.05 -14.35
CA GLU A 793 35.95 9.01 -15.24
C GLU A 793 35.81 8.72 -16.75
N ASN A 794 35.88 7.44 -17.13
CA ASN A 794 35.86 7.00 -18.54
C ASN A 794 34.48 7.10 -19.20
N PHE A 795 33.40 7.13 -18.43
CA PHE A 795 32.05 7.21 -18.97
C PHE A 795 31.77 8.62 -19.53
N LYS A 796 31.57 8.70 -20.86
CA LYS A 796 31.24 9.93 -21.60
C LYS A 796 29.82 9.93 -22.19
N GLY A 797 29.03 8.89 -21.94
CA GLY A 797 27.66 8.75 -22.44
C GLY A 797 26.67 9.75 -21.84
N ILE A 798 25.41 9.60 -22.22
CA ILE A 798 24.27 10.31 -21.63
C ILE A 798 23.50 9.34 -20.74
N THR A 799 23.30 9.71 -19.48
CA THR A 799 22.47 8.96 -18.54
C THR A 799 21.06 9.52 -18.52
N PHE A 800 20.09 8.70 -18.86
CA PHE A 800 18.67 8.97 -18.67
C PHE A 800 18.21 8.29 -17.40
N LEU A 801 17.48 9.02 -16.54
CA LEU A 801 16.69 8.42 -15.49
C LEU A 801 15.22 8.39 -15.93
N ARG A 802 14.68 7.19 -16.14
CA ARG A 802 13.26 6.98 -16.40
C ARG A 802 12.51 6.94 -15.07
N THR A 803 11.55 7.84 -14.90
CA THR A 803 10.83 8.01 -13.63
C THR A 803 9.88 6.85 -13.31
N PHE A 804 9.48 6.75 -12.04
CA PHE A 804 8.65 5.67 -11.54
C PHE A 804 7.34 5.55 -12.34
N ALA A 805 6.98 4.35 -12.76
CA ALA A 805 5.74 4.09 -13.49
C ALA A 805 4.74 3.48 -12.50
N PRO A 806 3.66 4.19 -12.10
CA PRO A 806 2.72 3.69 -11.09
C PRO A 806 2.05 2.38 -11.49
N SER A 807 1.74 1.55 -10.48
CA SER A 807 0.87 0.38 -10.64
C SER A 807 -0.59 0.77 -10.40
N HIS A 808 -1.53 0.17 -11.13
CA HIS A 808 -2.96 0.55 -11.04
C HIS A 808 -3.83 -0.55 -10.44
N PHE A 809 -3.47 -1.04 -9.24
CA PHE A 809 -4.32 -1.98 -8.52
C PHE A 809 -5.60 -1.28 -8.01
N GLU A 810 -6.74 -1.89 -8.33
CA GLU A 810 -8.06 -1.52 -7.85
C GLU A 810 -8.65 -2.70 -7.06
N ASN A 811 -9.50 -2.41 -6.07
CA ASN A 811 -10.26 -3.41 -5.30
C ASN A 811 -9.40 -4.42 -4.51
N GLY A 812 -8.17 -4.05 -4.15
CA GLY A 812 -7.30 -4.87 -3.31
C GLY A 812 -5.83 -4.60 -3.60
N LEU A 813 -4.96 -5.12 -2.73
CA LEU A 813 -3.52 -5.15 -2.99
C LEU A 813 -3.18 -6.23 -4.01
N TRP A 814 -1.95 -6.18 -4.53
CA TRP A 814 -1.42 -7.15 -5.49
C TRP A 814 -1.54 -8.62 -5.03
N ASN A 815 -1.50 -8.87 -3.72
CA ASN A 815 -1.61 -10.18 -3.08
C ASN A 815 -2.96 -10.44 -2.39
N GLU A 816 -3.91 -9.51 -2.48
CA GLU A 816 -5.22 -9.60 -1.82
C GLU A 816 -6.38 -9.59 -2.83
N GLY A 817 -6.11 -9.96 -4.08
CA GLY A 817 -7.12 -10.03 -5.14
C GLY A 817 -7.35 -8.73 -5.92
N GLY A 818 -6.49 -7.72 -5.75
CA GLY A 818 -6.51 -6.50 -6.54
C GLY A 818 -6.39 -6.75 -8.05
N ASN A 819 -6.94 -5.84 -8.85
CA ASN A 819 -6.98 -5.96 -10.31
C ASN A 819 -6.99 -4.58 -11.01
N CYS A 820 -6.72 -4.53 -12.31
CA CYS A 820 -6.67 -3.33 -13.15
C CYS A 820 -7.59 -3.55 -14.35
N VAL A 821 -8.90 -3.32 -14.13
CA VAL A 821 -9.95 -3.71 -15.10
C VAL A 821 -10.39 -2.56 -16.01
N ARG A 822 -9.83 -1.37 -15.82
CA ARG A 822 -10.11 -0.21 -16.67
C ARG A 822 -9.70 -0.50 -18.11
N ARG A 823 -10.45 0.07 -19.06
CA ARG A 823 -10.26 -0.12 -20.51
C ARG A 823 -10.00 1.18 -21.27
N LYS A 824 -9.89 2.29 -20.54
CA LYS A 824 -9.59 3.62 -21.09
C LYS A 824 -8.63 4.38 -20.18
N PRO A 825 -7.81 5.28 -20.75
CA PRO A 825 -7.00 6.21 -19.97
C PRO A 825 -7.84 7.08 -19.04
N PHE A 826 -7.21 7.57 -17.98
CA PHE A 826 -7.69 8.74 -17.27
C PHE A 826 -7.39 10.01 -18.08
N ARG A 827 -8.24 11.02 -17.92
CA ARG A 827 -7.87 12.42 -18.21
C ARG A 827 -7.03 12.99 -17.08
N SER A 828 -6.25 14.03 -17.35
CA SER A 828 -5.37 14.63 -16.33
C SER A 828 -6.08 15.17 -15.09
N ASN A 829 -7.39 15.40 -15.15
CA ASN A 829 -8.20 15.85 -14.02
C ASN A 829 -8.96 14.73 -13.30
N GLU A 830 -8.82 13.47 -13.73
CA GLU A 830 -9.51 12.31 -13.12
C GLU A 830 -8.65 11.58 -12.09
N THR A 831 -7.34 11.85 -12.06
CA THR A 831 -6.40 11.24 -11.10
C THR A 831 -5.19 12.15 -10.88
N SER A 832 -4.55 12.00 -9.73
CA SER A 832 -3.35 12.73 -9.30
C SER A 832 -2.29 11.77 -8.78
N LEU A 833 -1.01 12.16 -8.89
CA LEU A 833 0.10 11.39 -8.33
C LEU A 833 0.17 11.66 -6.82
N GLU A 834 -0.06 10.63 -6.00
CA GLU A 834 -0.22 10.78 -4.56
C GLU A 834 0.44 9.62 -3.79
N GLY A 835 0.49 9.73 -2.47
CA GLY A 835 0.99 8.69 -1.57
C GLY A 835 2.41 8.21 -1.89
N MET A 836 2.61 6.89 -1.86
CA MET A 836 3.91 6.26 -2.08
C MET A 836 4.47 6.55 -3.47
N ASP A 837 3.63 6.61 -4.50
CA ASP A 837 4.07 6.87 -5.87
C ASP A 837 4.63 8.29 -6.01
N LEU A 838 4.04 9.27 -5.33
CA LEU A 838 4.54 10.64 -5.24
C LEU A 838 5.87 10.71 -4.48
N ASP A 839 6.02 9.98 -3.38
CA ASP A 839 7.26 9.94 -2.59
C ASP A 839 8.43 9.34 -3.38
N LEU A 840 8.20 8.22 -4.08
CA LEU A 840 9.21 7.61 -4.95
C LEU A 840 9.60 8.56 -6.08
N TYR A 841 8.61 9.15 -6.76
CA TYR A 841 8.85 10.14 -7.80
C TYR A 841 9.67 11.33 -7.28
N ARG A 842 9.30 11.90 -6.13
CA ARG A 842 10.02 13.04 -5.53
C ARG A 842 11.47 12.69 -5.20
N ILE A 843 11.73 11.51 -4.62
CA ILE A 843 13.09 11.04 -4.34
C ILE A 843 13.91 10.95 -5.63
N GLN A 844 13.35 10.37 -6.70
CA GLN A 844 14.03 10.29 -7.99
C GLN A 844 14.38 11.68 -8.53
N VAL A 845 13.43 12.62 -8.48
CA VAL A 845 13.66 14.02 -8.90
C VAL A 845 14.79 14.64 -8.07
N GLU A 846 14.72 14.56 -6.75
CA GLU A 846 15.69 15.18 -5.84
C GLU A 846 17.10 14.64 -6.06
N GLU A 847 17.27 13.30 -6.04
CA GLU A 847 18.59 12.68 -6.17
C GLU A 847 19.15 12.84 -7.58
N PHE A 848 18.30 12.84 -8.61
CA PHE A 848 18.71 13.17 -9.97
C PHE A 848 19.23 14.60 -10.08
N ARG A 849 18.55 15.59 -9.48
CA ARG A 849 18.98 17.01 -9.52
C ARG A 849 20.26 17.24 -8.74
N VAL A 850 20.54 16.45 -7.71
CA VAL A 850 21.84 16.45 -7.03
C VAL A 850 22.91 15.91 -7.98
N ALA A 851 22.69 14.72 -8.55
CA ALA A 851 23.65 14.08 -9.44
C ALA A 851 23.94 14.90 -10.72
N GLU A 852 22.92 15.53 -11.30
CA GLU A 852 23.04 16.42 -12.46
C GLU A 852 23.98 17.60 -12.15
N ARG A 853 23.74 18.31 -11.04
CA ARG A 853 24.58 19.44 -10.60
C ARG A 853 26.02 19.03 -10.27
N GLU A 854 26.20 17.92 -9.57
CA GLU A 854 27.55 17.40 -9.26
C GLU A 854 28.27 16.94 -10.53
N GLY A 855 27.53 16.34 -11.46
CA GLY A 855 28.03 15.83 -12.72
C GLY A 855 28.49 16.91 -13.70
N GLU A 856 27.92 18.12 -13.63
CA GLU A 856 28.32 19.25 -14.49
C GLU A 856 29.82 19.57 -14.36
N LEU A 857 30.37 19.53 -13.13
CA LEU A 857 31.79 19.72 -12.88
C LEU A 857 32.66 18.65 -13.57
N GLY A 858 32.15 17.42 -13.64
CA GLY A 858 32.78 16.27 -14.30
C GLY A 858 32.43 16.10 -15.78
N LYS A 859 31.74 17.07 -16.39
CA LYS A 859 31.19 17.00 -17.76
C LYS A 859 30.30 15.77 -18.01
N LYS A 860 29.56 15.34 -16.98
CA LYS A 860 28.57 14.26 -17.07
C LYS A 860 27.26 14.80 -17.63
N ARG A 861 26.57 13.98 -18.41
CA ARG A 861 25.31 14.35 -19.08
C ARG A 861 24.18 13.53 -18.50
N PHE A 862 23.33 14.16 -17.70
CA PHE A 862 22.12 13.56 -17.17
C PHE A 862 20.88 14.12 -17.86
N ARG A 863 19.90 13.28 -18.15
CA ARG A 863 18.60 13.65 -18.71
C ARG A 863 17.47 12.97 -17.95
N PHE A 864 16.47 13.75 -17.59
CA PHE A 864 15.32 13.26 -16.85
C PHE A 864 14.24 12.85 -17.85
N LEU A 865 13.96 11.55 -17.95
CA LEU A 865 12.92 10.97 -18.81
C LEU A 865 11.66 10.80 -17.97
N ASP A 866 10.85 11.87 -17.88
CA ASP A 866 9.74 11.94 -16.94
C ASP A 866 8.45 11.30 -17.48
N THR A 867 8.32 10.00 -17.26
CA THR A 867 7.19 9.18 -17.73
C THR A 867 6.04 9.06 -16.73
N THR A 868 6.26 9.40 -15.45
CA THR A 868 5.33 9.11 -14.35
C THR A 868 3.93 9.64 -14.61
N LYS A 869 3.79 10.92 -15.00
CA LYS A 869 2.48 11.53 -15.25
C LYS A 869 1.76 10.88 -16.42
N ALA A 870 2.44 10.65 -17.54
CA ALA A 870 1.84 10.00 -18.69
C ALA A 870 1.37 8.58 -18.34
N MET A 871 2.10 7.86 -17.48
CA MET A 871 1.79 6.48 -17.12
C MET A 871 0.75 6.34 -16.04
N LEU A 872 0.67 7.29 -15.11
CA LEU A 872 -0.43 7.41 -14.15
C LEU A 872 -1.79 7.47 -14.86
N LEU A 873 -1.84 8.03 -16.07
CA LEU A 873 -3.09 8.16 -16.82
C LEU A 873 -3.47 6.89 -17.59
N ARG A 874 -2.72 5.79 -17.47
CA ARG A 874 -2.90 4.58 -18.30
C ARG A 874 -3.26 3.31 -17.52
N PRO A 875 -4.25 3.32 -16.61
CA PRO A 875 -4.65 2.11 -15.91
C PRO A 875 -5.15 0.99 -16.87
N ASP A 876 -5.53 1.36 -18.09
CA ASP A 876 -5.98 0.46 -19.16
C ASP A 876 -4.87 -0.37 -19.82
N GLY A 877 -3.61 -0.01 -19.60
CA GLY A 877 -2.48 -0.58 -20.32
C GLY A 877 -1.88 -1.88 -19.76
N HIS A 878 -2.33 -2.30 -18.58
CA HIS A 878 -1.74 -3.43 -17.86
C HIS A 878 -2.24 -4.79 -18.37
N PRO A 879 -1.44 -5.88 -18.22
CA PRO A 879 -1.89 -7.23 -18.56
C PRO A 879 -3.10 -7.71 -17.75
N SER A 880 -3.24 -7.28 -16.49
CA SER A 880 -4.25 -7.84 -15.59
C SER A 880 -4.08 -9.37 -15.57
N ARG A 881 -5.17 -10.13 -15.77
CA ARG A 881 -5.18 -11.60 -15.86
C ARG A 881 -4.69 -12.15 -17.20
N TYR A 882 -4.40 -11.28 -18.17
CA TYR A 882 -4.04 -11.68 -19.54
C TYR A 882 -2.53 -11.80 -19.72
N GLY A 883 -1.80 -12.25 -18.70
CA GLY A 883 -0.37 -12.58 -18.79
C GLY A 883 -0.07 -14.09 -18.78
N HIS A 884 -1.10 -14.92 -18.66
CA HIS A 884 -0.97 -16.37 -18.52
C HIS A 884 -2.32 -17.02 -18.88
N TRP A 885 -2.36 -18.35 -19.00
CA TRP A 885 -3.64 -19.04 -19.22
C TRP A 885 -4.47 -19.06 -17.93
N PRO A 886 -5.82 -19.05 -18.00
CA PRO A 886 -6.68 -18.92 -16.81
C PRO A 886 -6.47 -20.00 -15.73
N ASN A 887 -5.98 -21.16 -16.11
CA ASN A 887 -5.72 -22.33 -15.27
C ASN A 887 -4.28 -22.40 -14.71
N GLU A 888 -3.39 -21.50 -15.13
CA GLU A 888 -2.02 -21.48 -14.64
C GLU A 888 -1.93 -20.83 -13.26
N ASN A 889 -1.20 -21.48 -12.35
CA ASN A 889 -0.93 -20.95 -11.03
C ASN A 889 0.35 -20.11 -11.07
N VAL A 890 0.20 -18.79 -11.16
CA VAL A 890 1.32 -17.83 -11.20
C VAL A 890 1.33 -16.95 -9.96
N THR A 891 2.52 -16.46 -9.59
CA THR A 891 2.69 -15.61 -8.39
C THR A 891 1.92 -14.29 -8.47
N LEU A 892 1.82 -13.70 -9.67
CA LEU A 892 1.10 -12.46 -9.92
C LEU A 892 -0.03 -12.72 -10.93
N TYR A 893 -1.18 -13.19 -10.44
CA TYR A 893 -2.31 -13.54 -11.30
C TYR A 893 -2.94 -12.32 -11.98
N ASN A 894 -3.08 -11.20 -11.25
CA ASN A 894 -3.46 -9.93 -11.86
C ASN A 894 -2.22 -9.03 -11.90
N ASP A 895 -1.60 -8.90 -13.06
CA ASP A 895 -0.45 -8.03 -13.24
C ASP A 895 -0.89 -6.60 -13.56
N CYS A 896 -0.80 -5.73 -12.56
CA CYS A 896 -1.07 -4.29 -12.68
C CYS A 896 0.19 -3.44 -12.50
N VAL A 897 1.36 -4.05 -12.71
CA VAL A 897 2.68 -3.43 -12.60
C VAL A 897 3.32 -3.30 -13.97
N HIS A 898 3.35 -4.39 -14.74
CA HIS A 898 3.91 -4.41 -16.10
C HIS A 898 2.88 -3.93 -17.13
N TRP A 899 3.34 -3.75 -18.36
CA TRP A 899 2.53 -3.20 -19.45
C TRP A 899 2.40 -4.22 -20.57
N CYS A 900 1.19 -4.29 -21.15
CA CYS A 900 0.98 -5.06 -22.37
C CYS A 900 1.91 -4.58 -23.48
N LEU A 901 2.39 -5.51 -24.31
CA LEU A 901 3.08 -5.21 -25.57
C LEU A 901 2.29 -5.82 -26.76
N PRO A 902 1.94 -5.01 -27.78
CA PRO A 902 2.00 -3.54 -27.82
C PRO A 902 1.16 -2.87 -26.73
N GLY A 903 1.45 -1.61 -26.42
CA GLY A 903 0.75 -0.90 -25.35
C GLY A 903 1.32 0.48 -25.01
N PRO A 904 0.88 1.10 -23.89
CA PRO A 904 1.25 2.48 -23.55
C PRO A 904 2.75 2.73 -23.41
N ILE A 905 3.49 1.69 -23.02
CA ILE A 905 4.93 1.75 -22.81
C ILE A 905 5.70 2.06 -24.11
N ASP A 906 5.09 1.82 -25.28
CA ASP A 906 5.67 2.17 -26.59
C ASP A 906 5.94 3.68 -26.71
N THR A 907 5.15 4.52 -26.03
CA THR A 907 5.35 5.98 -26.01
C THR A 907 6.65 6.41 -25.31
N TRP A 908 7.27 5.54 -24.50
CA TRP A 908 8.60 5.85 -23.95
C TRP A 908 9.67 5.93 -25.05
N ALA A 909 9.48 5.24 -26.17
CA ALA A 909 10.34 5.35 -27.33
C ALA A 909 10.15 6.71 -28.04
N ASP A 910 8.91 7.23 -28.12
CA ASP A 910 8.62 8.57 -28.64
C ASP A 910 9.43 9.63 -27.87
N PHE A 911 9.34 9.59 -26.53
CA PHE A 911 10.10 10.51 -25.65
C PHE A 911 11.61 10.36 -25.84
N LEU A 912 12.12 9.13 -25.80
CA LEU A 912 13.56 8.86 -25.88
C LEU A 912 14.14 9.30 -27.23
N MET A 913 13.45 9.00 -28.33
CA MET A 913 13.86 9.42 -29.68
C MET A 913 13.93 10.94 -29.77
N HIS A 914 12.89 11.64 -29.31
CA HIS A 914 12.87 13.11 -29.32
C HIS A 914 14.01 13.69 -28.47
N MET A 915 14.24 13.15 -27.26
CA MET A 915 15.33 13.63 -26.41
C MET A 915 16.71 13.39 -27.03
N ILE A 916 16.95 12.25 -27.67
CA ILE A 916 18.22 11.97 -28.35
C ILE A 916 18.41 12.89 -29.56
N GLU A 917 17.35 13.14 -30.32
CA GLU A 917 17.39 14.09 -31.45
C GLU A 917 17.79 15.49 -30.98
N MET A 918 17.19 15.98 -29.90
CA MET A 918 17.53 17.29 -29.33
C MET A 918 18.97 17.35 -28.78
N GLU A 919 19.54 16.23 -28.35
CA GLU A 919 20.95 16.15 -27.95
C GLU A 919 21.91 16.16 -29.15
N GLY A 920 21.48 15.70 -30.32
CA GLY A 920 22.27 15.80 -31.56
C GLY A 920 22.32 17.21 -32.13
N GLN A 921 21.37 18.08 -31.75
CA GLN A 921 21.30 19.48 -32.19
C GLN A 921 22.06 20.46 -31.27
N ARG A 922 22.48 20.02 -30.08
CA ARG A 922 23.27 20.80 -29.11
C ARG A 922 24.76 20.57 -29.30
#